data_AF-A0A840E671-F1
#
_entry.id   AF-A0A840E671-F1
#
_cell.length_a   1.000
_cell.length_b   1.000
_cell.length_c   1.000
_cell.angle_alpha   90.00
_cell.angle_beta   90.00
_cell.angle_gamma   90.00
#
_symmetry.space_group_name_H-M   'P 1'
#
loop_
_entity.id
_entity.type
_entity.pdbx_description
1 polymer ?
#
loop_
_entity_poly.entity_id
_entity_poly.type
_entity_poly.pdbx_seq_one_letter_code
_entity_poly.pdbx_strand_id
1 'polypeptide(L)'
;MTDTFRMLEEKNLLQKLFKNNSEYLEHQKNLNIQVIFGNPPYSVGQKNENDNNANVEYEILDRSIQNTYALKSQATLKRNLYDSYIRAIRWASNRLSSQGGIVAYISGNGWIDKAFADGMRKCLRNEYSSIYIINLRGDIRKNIKSKELSKEGGNVFGSGSQNGIAVTIFVRNPNKKQPCKIYYHDIGDNLSTEKKLEMLQYFGSVDGITNKSSWKIITPDEHGDWIHQRDNNFKTFLAIGDKKGCNFKLFETFSLGVVTNRDAWTYNSSHETLKKNMSNMIAFYNSEVERFNDIYPHTSRKIRTKAVNNFVDTDERKISWSYNVKQELVRGKIFEFENRCITQSLYRPFTKQWLYYNRTFNERVYQMPRIFPMGKVVENMVIQITGTGTQSGFSVLMSKNLPNLDVVDKGQCFPRYIYEDTTVSKSKSKQQSHLFANATEENKTSALQRLDAITDEGLAHFKAAYPNEKITKDDLFYYVYGLLHSEDYRSRYADNLSKELPRIPCVKNADDFWKFVTAGRELGHLHVNYEDVEPYPVTFKKGNPKQTDISNPEKFYYVTEMKFAKAGKEKDKSTVIYNNNITITDIPLEAYKYIVNGKPTLEWVMGRQCVKTDKKSGIVNDANRYAVETVGNPAYPLELFQKAITVSLETMKIVKKLPNLVLRETE
;
A
#
# COMPACT_ATOMS: atom_id res chain seq x y z
N MET A 1 12.90 -34.93 15.44
CA MET A 1 13.03 -33.46 15.32
C MET A 1 13.73 -33.13 14.02
N THR A 2 13.08 -32.40 13.11
CA THR A 2 13.64 -31.99 11.81
C THR A 2 12.98 -30.71 11.34
N ASP A 3 13.67 -29.92 10.51
CA ASP A 3 13.03 -28.98 9.59
C ASP A 3 12.64 -29.77 8.32
N THR A 4 11.35 -29.81 8.02
CA THR A 4 10.81 -30.59 6.88
C THR A 4 11.23 -30.01 5.52
N PHE A 5 11.50 -28.70 5.44
CA PHE A 5 11.95 -28.06 4.20
C PHE A 5 13.40 -28.42 3.89
N ARG A 6 14.28 -28.49 4.92
CA ARG A 6 15.69 -28.92 4.76
C ARG A 6 15.87 -30.38 4.42
N MET A 7 14.87 -31.23 4.65
CA MET A 7 14.95 -32.66 4.31
C MET A 7 15.20 -32.91 2.82
N LEU A 8 14.90 -31.93 1.95
CA LEU A 8 15.13 -31.99 0.51
C LEU A 8 16.60 -31.75 0.12
N GLU A 9 17.40 -31.07 0.97
CA GLU A 9 18.65 -30.42 0.55
C GLU A 9 19.92 -31.13 1.00
N GLU A 10 19.98 -31.68 2.21
CA GLU A 10 21.21 -32.25 2.77
C GLU A 10 21.09 -33.75 3.11
N LYS A 11 22.17 -34.50 2.85
CA LYS A 11 22.49 -35.72 3.58
C LYS A 11 23.08 -35.31 4.94
N ASN A 12 22.27 -35.42 6.00
CA ASN A 12 22.57 -34.98 7.37
C ASN A 12 24.02 -35.24 7.81
N LEU A 13 24.83 -34.18 7.97
CA LEU A 13 26.16 -34.23 8.61
C LEU A 13 26.07 -34.65 10.11
N LEU A 14 24.88 -34.53 10.71
CA LEU A 14 24.57 -34.87 12.10
C LEU A 14 24.14 -36.33 12.33
N GLN A 15 24.20 -37.21 11.32
CA GLN A 15 23.79 -38.62 11.42
C GLN A 15 24.45 -39.36 12.60
N LYS A 16 25.68 -38.98 12.97
CA LYS A 16 26.41 -39.59 14.09
C LYS A 16 25.90 -39.18 15.47
N LEU A 17 25.32 -37.98 15.63
CA LEU A 17 24.86 -37.45 16.92
C LEU A 17 23.39 -37.78 17.20
N PHE A 18 22.55 -37.93 16.16
CA PHE A 18 21.13 -38.26 16.30
C PHE A 18 20.74 -39.45 15.40
N LYS A 19 21.35 -40.61 15.65
CA LYS A 19 21.20 -41.82 14.83
C LYS A 19 19.74 -42.27 14.67
N ASN A 20 19.03 -42.51 15.79
CA ASN A 20 17.64 -42.96 15.78
C ASN A 20 16.70 -41.99 15.05
N ASN A 21 16.91 -40.68 15.22
CA ASN A 21 16.12 -39.66 14.52
C ASN A 21 16.42 -39.66 13.02
N SER A 22 17.69 -39.83 12.63
CA SER A 22 18.10 -39.86 11.23
C SER A 22 17.58 -41.11 10.50
N GLU A 23 17.61 -42.26 11.16
CA GLU A 23 17.06 -43.52 10.62
C GLU A 23 15.55 -43.44 10.41
N TYR A 24 14.81 -42.88 11.38
CA TYR A 24 13.37 -42.64 11.21
C TYR A 24 13.06 -41.68 10.05
N LEU A 25 13.86 -40.61 9.89
CA LEU A 25 13.69 -39.66 8.78
C LEU A 25 13.95 -40.31 7.41
N GLU A 26 14.98 -41.14 7.28
CA GLU A 26 15.24 -41.88 6.04
C GLU A 26 14.13 -42.90 5.75
N HIS A 27 13.64 -43.62 6.76
CA HIS A 27 12.47 -44.49 6.61
C HIS A 27 11.26 -43.68 6.12
N GLN A 28 10.96 -42.55 6.75
CA GLN A 28 9.86 -41.66 6.37
C GLN A 28 10.01 -41.10 4.95
N LYS A 29 11.22 -40.76 4.49
CA LYS A 29 11.47 -40.29 3.11
C LYS A 29 11.07 -41.33 2.06
N ASN A 30 11.27 -42.60 2.36
CA ASN A 30 10.96 -43.71 1.44
C ASN A 30 9.48 -44.12 1.44
N LEU A 31 8.68 -43.66 2.42
CA LEU A 31 7.25 -43.96 2.47
C LEU A 31 6.47 -43.28 1.34
N ASN A 32 5.45 -43.98 0.83
CA ASN A 32 4.52 -43.42 -0.13
C ASN A 32 3.40 -42.64 0.60
N ILE A 33 3.58 -41.33 0.77
CA ILE A 33 2.68 -40.51 1.59
C ILE A 33 1.44 -40.11 0.78
N GLN A 34 0.26 -40.59 1.22
CA GLN A 34 -1.03 -40.30 0.60
C GLN A 34 -1.83 -39.23 1.35
N VAL A 35 -1.51 -38.93 2.62
CA VAL A 35 -2.22 -37.92 3.41
C VAL A 35 -1.21 -37.01 4.10
N ILE A 36 -1.36 -35.71 3.90
CA ILE A 36 -0.58 -34.67 4.57
C ILE A 36 -1.57 -33.67 5.17
N PHE A 37 -1.46 -33.36 6.46
CA PHE A 37 -2.34 -32.38 7.10
C PHE A 37 -1.62 -31.56 8.17
N GLY A 38 -2.20 -30.43 8.57
CA GLY A 38 -1.71 -29.65 9.70
C GLY A 38 -1.99 -28.15 9.61
N ASN A 39 -1.28 -27.41 10.46
CA ASN A 39 -1.26 -25.96 10.49
C ASN A 39 0.18 -25.48 10.19
N PRO A 40 0.55 -25.21 8.93
CA PRO A 40 1.90 -24.80 8.58
C PRO A 40 2.25 -23.41 9.15
N PRO A 41 3.53 -23.07 9.36
CA PRO A 41 3.93 -21.75 9.88
C PRO A 41 3.65 -20.62 8.87
N TYR A 42 3.39 -19.40 9.36
CA TYR A 42 3.11 -18.21 8.54
C TYR A 42 4.25 -17.18 8.69
N SER A 43 5.06 -16.95 7.66
CA SER A 43 6.12 -15.94 7.68
C SER A 43 6.58 -15.56 6.28
N VAL A 44 6.43 -14.28 5.90
CA VAL A 44 6.97 -13.70 4.66
C VAL A 44 8.40 -13.17 4.83
N GLY A 45 8.87 -12.98 6.07
CA GLY A 45 10.19 -12.42 6.40
C GLY A 45 10.16 -11.43 7.57
N GLN A 46 11.29 -10.77 7.81
CA GLN A 46 11.46 -9.79 8.89
C GLN A 46 10.61 -8.53 8.70
N LYS A 47 10.24 -7.86 9.81
CA LYS A 47 9.43 -6.64 9.81
C LYS A 47 10.31 -5.39 9.69
N ASN A 48 11.46 -5.38 10.35
CA ASN A 48 12.46 -4.33 10.29
C ASN A 48 13.83 -4.90 9.86
N GLU A 49 14.62 -4.12 9.14
CA GLU A 49 16.03 -4.43 8.83
C GLU A 49 16.94 -4.40 10.06
N ASN A 50 16.52 -3.72 11.13
CA ASN A 50 17.21 -3.78 12.42
C ASN A 50 16.98 -5.12 13.16
N ASP A 51 15.96 -5.91 12.78
CA ASP A 51 15.67 -7.21 13.43
C ASP A 51 16.70 -8.29 13.07
N ASN A 52 17.40 -8.13 11.94
CA ASN A 52 18.39 -9.08 11.38
C ASN A 52 17.95 -10.55 11.42
N ASN A 53 16.67 -10.82 11.11
CA ASN A 53 16.03 -12.13 11.23
C ASN A 53 15.31 -12.52 9.92
N ALA A 54 16.06 -12.50 8.82
CA ALA A 54 15.55 -12.90 7.51
C ALA A 54 15.17 -14.40 7.50
N ASN A 55 14.17 -14.75 6.68
CA ASN A 55 13.77 -16.16 6.50
C ASN A 55 14.96 -16.99 5.99
N VAL A 56 15.04 -18.23 6.44
CA VAL A 56 15.97 -19.23 5.89
C VAL A 56 15.64 -19.45 4.41
N GLU A 57 16.70 -19.52 3.59
CA GLU A 57 16.62 -19.90 2.18
C GLU A 57 16.58 -21.42 2.07
N TYR A 58 15.66 -21.92 1.22
CA TYR A 58 15.53 -23.35 0.93
C TYR A 58 15.64 -23.52 -0.60
N GLU A 59 16.87 -23.58 -1.12
CA GLU A 59 17.19 -23.59 -2.54
C GLU A 59 16.32 -24.54 -3.38
N ILE A 60 16.12 -25.80 -2.96
CA ILE A 60 15.38 -26.79 -3.78
C ILE A 60 13.89 -26.46 -3.78
N LEU A 61 13.33 -26.15 -2.61
CA LEU A 61 11.92 -25.82 -2.47
C LEU A 61 11.58 -24.48 -3.14
N ASP A 62 12.42 -23.48 -2.94
CA ASP A 62 12.28 -22.15 -3.51
C ASP A 62 12.44 -22.19 -5.04
N ARG A 63 13.33 -23.04 -5.58
CA ARG A 63 13.41 -23.33 -7.02
C ARG A 63 12.14 -24.01 -7.54
N SER A 64 11.55 -24.92 -6.77
CA SER A 64 10.26 -25.52 -7.13
C SER A 64 9.14 -24.47 -7.20
N ILE A 65 9.07 -23.53 -6.25
CA ILE A 65 8.14 -22.38 -6.30
C ILE A 65 8.44 -21.51 -7.53
N GLN A 66 9.72 -21.24 -7.80
CA GLN A 66 10.16 -20.43 -8.92
C GLN A 66 9.67 -21.02 -10.26
N ASN A 67 9.90 -22.32 -10.46
CA ASN A 67 9.57 -23.04 -11.70
C ASN A 67 8.07 -23.35 -11.85
N THR A 68 7.26 -23.14 -10.81
CA THR A 68 5.81 -23.38 -10.84
C THR A 68 5.04 -22.07 -10.65
N TYR A 69 4.84 -21.66 -9.41
CA TYR A 69 3.98 -20.54 -9.02
C TYR A 69 4.51 -19.21 -9.55
N ALA A 70 5.80 -18.94 -9.36
CA ALA A 70 6.37 -17.65 -9.75
C ALA A 70 6.46 -17.52 -11.28
N LEU A 71 6.79 -18.60 -12.00
CA LEU A 71 6.88 -18.61 -13.47
C LEU A 71 5.56 -18.22 -14.13
N LYS A 72 4.43 -18.70 -13.60
CA LYS A 72 3.09 -18.43 -14.16
C LYS A 72 2.45 -17.13 -13.64
N SER A 73 3.07 -16.45 -12.69
CA SER A 73 2.54 -15.22 -12.09
C SER A 73 2.88 -13.98 -12.91
N GLN A 74 1.88 -13.12 -13.13
CA GLN A 74 2.01 -11.81 -13.78
C GLN A 74 2.38 -10.69 -12.80
N ALA A 75 2.41 -10.96 -11.50
CA ALA A 75 2.77 -9.97 -10.49
C ALA A 75 4.25 -9.55 -10.60
N THR A 76 4.50 -8.24 -10.48
CA THR A 76 5.88 -7.71 -10.49
C THR A 76 6.64 -8.10 -9.22
N LEU A 77 5.99 -8.06 -8.06
CA LEU A 77 6.57 -8.45 -6.77
C LEU A 77 6.06 -9.83 -6.37
N LYS A 78 6.96 -10.82 -6.38
CA LYS A 78 6.65 -12.23 -6.11
C LYS A 78 7.07 -12.70 -4.72
N ARG A 79 7.54 -11.78 -3.86
CA ARG A 79 8.06 -12.08 -2.51
C ARG A 79 7.09 -12.92 -1.67
N ASN A 80 5.79 -12.59 -1.72
CA ASN A 80 4.78 -13.25 -0.89
C ASN A 80 4.52 -14.71 -1.30
N LEU A 81 4.98 -15.17 -2.47
CA LEU A 81 4.94 -16.59 -2.85
C LEU A 81 5.87 -17.45 -2.00
N TYR A 82 6.84 -16.84 -1.32
CA TYR A 82 7.82 -17.52 -0.47
C TYR A 82 7.44 -17.45 1.02
N ASP A 83 6.18 -17.12 1.32
CA ASP A 83 5.64 -17.30 2.67
C ASP A 83 5.74 -18.78 3.08
N SER A 84 6.11 -19.04 4.33
CA SER A 84 6.28 -20.38 4.88
C SER A 84 5.06 -21.31 4.67
N TYR A 85 3.83 -20.78 4.66
CA TYR A 85 2.66 -21.65 4.40
C TYR A 85 2.50 -22.00 2.92
N ILE A 86 2.96 -21.13 2.00
CA ILE A 86 2.99 -21.45 0.56
C ILE A 86 4.11 -22.44 0.26
N ARG A 87 5.27 -22.29 0.93
CA ARG A 87 6.34 -23.30 0.96
C ARG A 87 5.81 -24.64 1.44
N ALA A 88 4.99 -24.68 2.48
CA ALA A 88 4.35 -25.92 2.94
C ALA A 88 3.40 -26.52 1.89
N ILE A 89 2.57 -25.71 1.22
CA ILE A 89 1.69 -26.19 0.14
C ILE A 89 2.52 -26.76 -1.02
N ARG A 90 3.58 -26.07 -1.45
CA ARG A 90 4.47 -26.55 -2.52
C ARG A 90 5.20 -27.83 -2.11
N TRP A 91 5.73 -27.88 -0.90
CA TRP A 91 6.41 -29.05 -0.34
C TRP A 91 5.46 -30.25 -0.29
N ALA A 92 4.23 -30.07 0.21
CA ALA A 92 3.23 -31.12 0.27
C ALA A 92 2.86 -31.62 -1.13
N SER A 93 2.68 -30.71 -2.09
CA SER A 93 2.40 -31.05 -3.49
C SER A 93 3.51 -31.89 -4.12
N ASN A 94 4.77 -31.63 -3.74
CA ASN A 94 5.95 -32.39 -4.21
C ASN A 94 6.10 -33.73 -3.47
N ARG A 95 5.76 -33.79 -2.18
CA ARG A 95 5.91 -34.99 -1.33
C ARG A 95 4.79 -36.01 -1.51
N LEU A 96 3.60 -35.55 -1.88
CA LEU A 96 2.41 -36.39 -2.05
C LEU A 96 2.63 -37.43 -3.15
N SER A 97 2.16 -38.65 -2.88
CA SER A 97 2.23 -39.78 -3.79
C SER A 97 1.79 -39.45 -5.22
N SER A 98 2.49 -40.02 -6.19
CA SER A 98 2.06 -40.03 -7.60
C SER A 98 0.80 -40.89 -7.82
N GLN A 99 0.48 -41.81 -6.90
CA GLN A 99 -0.73 -42.64 -6.93
C GLN A 99 -1.98 -41.89 -6.45
N GLY A 100 -1.84 -40.64 -6.00
CA GLY A 100 -2.93 -39.83 -5.48
C GLY A 100 -2.88 -39.67 -3.96
N GLY A 101 -3.75 -38.80 -3.46
CA GLY A 101 -3.78 -38.47 -2.04
C GLY A 101 -4.43 -37.13 -1.73
N ILE A 102 -4.38 -36.75 -0.46
CA ILE A 102 -5.03 -35.57 0.10
C ILE A 102 -4.01 -34.71 0.85
N VAL A 103 -4.08 -33.40 0.63
CA VAL A 103 -3.39 -32.40 1.47
C VAL A 103 -4.45 -31.53 2.14
N ALA A 104 -4.45 -31.42 3.47
CA ALA A 104 -5.44 -30.65 4.22
C ALA A 104 -4.75 -29.66 5.18
N TYR A 105 -4.86 -28.35 4.91
CA TYR A 105 -4.25 -27.32 5.73
C TYR A 105 -5.24 -26.28 6.22
N ILE A 106 -5.05 -25.82 7.46
CA ILE A 106 -5.53 -24.52 7.91
C ILE A 106 -4.38 -23.52 7.75
N SER A 107 -4.58 -22.50 6.92
CA SER A 107 -3.49 -21.58 6.56
C SER A 107 -4.02 -20.17 6.23
N GLY A 108 -3.11 -19.24 5.95
CA GLY A 108 -3.47 -17.92 5.46
C GLY A 108 -4.30 -17.99 4.16
N ASN A 109 -5.39 -17.25 4.08
CA ASN A 109 -6.31 -17.27 2.93
C ASN A 109 -5.88 -16.34 1.78
N GLY A 110 -4.80 -15.57 1.96
CA GLY A 110 -4.44 -14.49 1.03
C GLY A 110 -4.18 -14.94 -0.41
N TRP A 111 -3.69 -16.17 -0.61
CA TRP A 111 -3.39 -16.72 -1.94
C TRP A 111 -4.65 -17.02 -2.78
N ILE A 112 -5.83 -17.09 -2.17
CA ILE A 112 -7.10 -17.38 -2.86
C ILE A 112 -7.51 -16.23 -3.79
N ASP A 113 -7.15 -15.00 -3.46
CA ASP A 113 -7.63 -13.81 -4.18
C ASP A 113 -6.52 -12.82 -4.54
N LYS A 114 -5.46 -12.70 -3.72
CA LYS A 114 -4.45 -11.66 -3.94
C LYS A 114 -3.67 -11.90 -5.24
N ALA A 115 -3.32 -10.79 -5.90
CA ALA A 115 -2.69 -10.78 -7.21
C ALA A 115 -1.34 -11.53 -7.28
N PHE A 116 -0.58 -11.61 -6.18
CA PHE A 116 0.72 -12.29 -6.16
C PHE A 116 0.61 -13.82 -6.36
N ALA A 117 -0.56 -14.40 -6.17
CA ALA A 117 -0.80 -15.85 -6.18
C ALA A 117 -1.57 -16.34 -7.41
N ASP A 118 -1.75 -15.51 -8.44
CA ASP A 118 -2.38 -15.87 -9.71
C ASP A 118 -1.70 -17.10 -10.35
N GLY A 119 -0.36 -17.12 -10.39
CA GLY A 119 0.41 -18.25 -10.90
C GLY A 119 0.26 -19.51 -10.05
N MET A 120 0.16 -19.36 -8.73
CA MET A 120 -0.10 -20.47 -7.79
C MET A 120 -1.46 -21.10 -8.06
N ARG A 121 -2.52 -20.28 -8.17
CA ARG A 121 -3.88 -20.75 -8.50
C ARG A 121 -3.93 -21.50 -9.83
N LYS A 122 -3.24 -21.00 -10.86
CA LYS A 122 -3.11 -21.68 -12.16
C LYS A 122 -2.40 -23.03 -12.05
N CYS A 123 -1.34 -23.14 -11.25
CA CYS A 123 -0.65 -24.42 -11.03
C CYS A 123 -1.49 -25.42 -10.25
N LEU A 124 -2.10 -25.02 -9.14
CA LEU A 124 -2.89 -25.92 -8.28
C LEU A 124 -4.05 -26.57 -9.04
N ARG A 125 -4.67 -25.84 -9.98
CA ARG A 125 -5.71 -26.37 -10.88
C ARG A 125 -5.20 -27.52 -11.75
N ASN A 126 -3.92 -27.56 -12.09
CA ASN A 126 -3.34 -28.62 -12.92
C ASN A 126 -2.78 -29.78 -12.09
N GLU A 127 -2.49 -29.55 -10.81
CA GLU A 127 -1.85 -30.53 -9.93
C GLU A 127 -2.84 -31.38 -9.11
N TYR A 128 -4.07 -30.90 -8.99
CA TYR A 128 -5.12 -31.50 -8.17
C TYR A 128 -6.39 -31.72 -8.99
N SER A 129 -7.15 -32.73 -8.60
CA SER A 129 -8.40 -33.13 -9.26
C SER A 129 -9.65 -32.47 -8.66
N SER A 130 -9.59 -32.09 -7.38
CA SER A 130 -10.58 -31.27 -6.70
C SER A 130 -9.88 -30.44 -5.61
N ILE A 131 -10.39 -29.24 -5.34
CA ILE A 131 -9.93 -28.36 -4.25
C ILE A 131 -11.16 -27.88 -3.49
N TYR A 132 -11.21 -28.11 -2.18
CA TYR A 132 -12.25 -27.59 -1.29
C TYR A 132 -11.67 -26.48 -0.42
N ILE A 133 -12.37 -25.35 -0.35
CA ILE A 133 -11.93 -24.15 0.34
C ILE A 133 -13.06 -23.67 1.24
N ILE A 134 -12.81 -23.68 2.54
CA ILE A 134 -13.69 -23.08 3.54
C ILE A 134 -12.99 -21.81 4.03
N ASN A 135 -13.39 -20.66 3.48
CA ASN A 135 -12.82 -19.37 3.84
C ASN A 135 -13.42 -18.88 5.15
N LEU A 136 -12.61 -18.89 6.21
CA LEU A 136 -13.00 -18.44 7.55
C LEU A 136 -12.83 -16.93 7.74
N ARG A 137 -12.39 -16.20 6.71
CA ARG A 137 -12.17 -14.74 6.75
C ARG A 137 -11.25 -14.36 7.93
N GLY A 138 -11.53 -13.25 8.59
CA GLY A 138 -10.82 -12.80 9.78
C GLY A 138 -9.53 -12.02 9.51
N ASP A 139 -9.34 -11.43 8.32
CA ASP A 139 -8.17 -10.57 8.07
C ASP A 139 -8.24 -9.29 8.93
N ILE A 140 -7.42 -9.26 9.98
CA ILE A 140 -7.39 -8.15 10.96
C ILE A 140 -6.90 -6.87 10.31
N ARG A 141 -5.94 -6.95 9.37
CA ARG A 141 -5.42 -5.76 8.70
C ARG A 141 -6.47 -5.13 7.80
N LYS A 142 -7.24 -5.96 7.10
CA LYS A 142 -8.40 -5.51 6.32
C LYS A 142 -9.47 -4.90 7.24
N ASN A 143 -9.81 -5.53 8.37
CA ASN A 143 -10.70 -4.93 9.39
C ASN A 143 -10.25 -3.53 9.83
N ILE A 144 -8.96 -3.33 10.09
CA ILE A 144 -8.45 -2.03 10.53
C ILE A 144 -8.50 -1.00 9.40
N LYS A 145 -8.17 -1.42 8.17
CA LYS A 145 -8.02 -0.52 7.02
C LYS A 145 -9.35 -0.14 6.37
N SER A 146 -10.25 -1.08 6.13
CA SER A 146 -11.54 -0.81 5.49
C SER A 146 -12.71 -0.71 6.47
N LYS A 147 -12.45 -0.90 7.77
CA LYS A 147 -13.46 -0.82 8.85
C LYS A 147 -14.71 -1.67 8.50
N GLU A 148 -15.90 -1.09 8.56
CA GLU A 148 -17.18 -1.75 8.32
C GLU A 148 -17.29 -2.38 6.91
N LEU A 149 -16.49 -1.92 5.94
CA LEU A 149 -16.46 -2.49 4.58
C LEU A 149 -15.71 -3.82 4.49
N SER A 150 -14.89 -4.19 5.49
CA SER A 150 -14.11 -5.45 5.44
C SER A 150 -15.01 -6.69 5.47
N LYS A 151 -16.05 -6.61 6.31
CA LYS A 151 -16.94 -7.68 6.71
C LYS A 151 -16.26 -8.93 7.30
N GLU A 152 -14.96 -8.86 7.64
CA GLU A 152 -14.16 -10.08 7.92
C GLU A 152 -14.55 -10.77 9.23
N GLY A 153 -15.13 -10.05 10.18
CA GLY A 153 -15.47 -10.57 11.51
C GLY A 153 -14.22 -10.93 12.35
N GLY A 154 -14.40 -11.84 13.31
CA GLY A 154 -13.34 -12.30 14.22
C GLY A 154 -12.33 -13.24 13.54
N ASN A 155 -11.06 -13.20 13.99
CA ASN A 155 -10.04 -14.14 13.52
C ASN A 155 -10.07 -15.42 14.38
N VAL A 156 -10.06 -16.59 13.74
CA VAL A 156 -10.12 -17.89 14.44
C VAL A 156 -8.90 -18.19 15.32
N PHE A 157 -7.78 -17.51 15.10
CA PHE A 157 -6.58 -17.57 15.95
C PHE A 157 -6.41 -16.31 16.83
N GLY A 158 -7.43 -15.46 16.94
CA GLY A 158 -7.38 -14.23 17.71
C GLY A 158 -6.23 -13.32 17.26
N SER A 159 -5.47 -12.77 18.22
CA SER A 159 -4.29 -11.93 17.94
C SER A 159 -3.04 -12.72 17.51
N GLY A 160 -3.08 -14.06 17.57
CA GLY A 160 -1.98 -14.93 17.16
C GLY A 160 -1.71 -14.90 15.65
N SER A 161 -2.70 -14.52 14.84
CA SER A 161 -2.54 -14.26 13.40
C SER A 161 -3.30 -13.00 13.00
N GLN A 162 -2.70 -12.19 12.13
CA GLN A 162 -3.38 -11.05 11.51
C GLN A 162 -3.92 -11.36 10.12
N ASN A 163 -3.56 -12.51 9.54
CA ASN A 163 -3.99 -12.92 8.22
C ASN A 163 -5.39 -13.52 8.30
N GLY A 164 -6.21 -13.32 7.26
CA GLY A 164 -7.42 -14.13 7.09
C GLY A 164 -7.06 -15.61 6.96
N ILE A 165 -7.96 -16.49 7.36
CA ILE A 165 -7.72 -17.92 7.51
C ILE A 165 -8.65 -18.72 6.61
N ALA A 166 -8.16 -19.82 6.05
CA ALA A 166 -8.97 -20.78 5.33
C ALA A 166 -8.54 -22.22 5.66
N VAL A 167 -9.52 -23.12 5.70
CA VAL A 167 -9.28 -24.56 5.64
C VAL A 167 -9.33 -24.96 4.17
N THR A 168 -8.24 -25.55 3.67
CA THR A 168 -8.13 -25.98 2.27
C THR A 168 -7.77 -27.45 2.19
N ILE A 169 -8.53 -28.19 1.37
CA ILE A 169 -8.33 -29.61 1.11
C ILE A 169 -8.06 -29.79 -0.38
N PHE A 170 -6.86 -30.21 -0.72
CA PHE A 170 -6.42 -30.53 -2.07
C PHE A 170 -6.49 -32.03 -2.29
N VAL A 171 -7.21 -32.48 -3.32
CA VAL A 171 -7.39 -33.91 -3.63
C VAL A 171 -6.75 -34.23 -4.98
N ARG A 172 -5.73 -35.08 -4.97
CA ARG A 172 -5.07 -35.59 -6.18
C ARG A 172 -5.60 -36.99 -6.49
N ASN A 173 -6.23 -37.15 -7.65
CA ASN A 173 -6.65 -38.43 -8.18
C ASN A 173 -6.08 -38.59 -9.60
N PRO A 174 -5.06 -39.43 -9.82
CA PRO A 174 -4.40 -39.59 -11.12
C PRO A 174 -5.33 -40.14 -12.20
N ASN A 175 -6.38 -40.86 -11.80
CA ASN A 175 -7.34 -41.48 -12.72
C ASN A 175 -8.35 -40.46 -13.26
N LYS A 176 -8.46 -39.28 -12.64
CA LYS A 176 -9.43 -38.26 -13.03
C LYS A 176 -8.82 -37.32 -14.08
N LYS A 177 -9.22 -37.52 -15.34
CA LYS A 177 -8.78 -36.70 -16.49
C LYS A 177 -9.54 -35.37 -16.65
N GLN A 178 -10.61 -35.16 -15.89
CA GLN A 178 -11.39 -33.92 -15.96
C GLN A 178 -10.62 -32.74 -15.34
N PRO A 179 -10.91 -31.49 -15.77
CA PRO A 179 -10.38 -30.31 -15.11
C PRO A 179 -10.68 -30.31 -13.61
N CYS A 180 -9.75 -29.75 -12.82
CA CYS A 180 -9.92 -29.60 -11.38
C CYS A 180 -11.22 -28.87 -11.04
N LYS A 181 -12.02 -29.45 -10.14
CA LYS A 181 -13.22 -28.82 -9.59
C LYS A 181 -12.88 -28.05 -8.32
N ILE A 182 -13.22 -26.77 -8.27
CA ILE A 182 -12.95 -25.90 -7.13
C ILE A 182 -14.26 -25.63 -6.40
N TYR A 183 -14.36 -26.08 -5.16
CA TYR A 183 -15.49 -25.90 -4.27
C TYR A 183 -15.14 -24.85 -3.22
N TYR A 184 -15.87 -23.74 -3.22
CA TYR A 184 -15.63 -22.62 -2.33
C TYR A 184 -16.83 -22.38 -1.42
N HIS A 185 -16.58 -22.21 -0.13
CA HIS A 185 -17.57 -21.82 0.86
C HIS A 185 -17.02 -20.64 1.67
N ASP A 186 -17.73 -19.51 1.70
CA ASP A 186 -17.44 -18.39 2.61
C ASP A 186 -18.26 -18.60 3.89
N ILE A 187 -17.60 -18.52 5.05
CA ILE A 187 -18.25 -18.74 6.35
C ILE A 187 -19.31 -17.67 6.65
N GLY A 188 -19.20 -16.46 6.08
CA GLY A 188 -20.16 -15.38 6.24
C GLY A 188 -19.58 -14.08 6.80
N ASP A 189 -20.36 -13.01 6.62
CA ASP A 189 -19.99 -11.63 6.95
C ASP A 189 -20.11 -11.35 8.46
N ASN A 190 -19.13 -10.61 9.01
CA ASN A 190 -19.14 -10.04 10.36
C ASN A 190 -19.33 -11.05 11.52
N LEU A 191 -19.08 -12.34 11.28
CA LEU A 191 -19.22 -13.37 12.31
C LEU A 191 -18.10 -13.27 13.37
N SER A 192 -18.46 -13.47 14.63
CA SER A 192 -17.48 -13.63 15.72
C SER A 192 -16.70 -14.94 15.55
N THR A 193 -15.58 -15.08 16.27
CA THR A 193 -14.79 -16.30 16.23
C THR A 193 -15.61 -17.50 16.71
N GLU A 194 -16.40 -17.33 17.77
CA GLU A 194 -17.25 -18.36 18.35
C GLU A 194 -18.28 -18.86 17.33
N LYS A 195 -18.96 -17.94 16.62
CA LYS A 195 -19.94 -18.30 15.60
C LYS A 195 -19.33 -19.05 14.42
N LYS A 196 -18.12 -18.69 14.00
CA LYS A 196 -17.39 -19.43 12.95
C LYS A 196 -17.09 -20.86 13.39
N LEU A 197 -16.69 -21.06 14.65
CA LEU A 197 -16.40 -22.38 15.20
C LEU A 197 -17.67 -23.22 15.38
N GLU A 198 -18.78 -22.63 15.86
CA GLU A 198 -20.09 -23.30 15.92
C GLU A 198 -20.54 -23.79 14.54
N MET A 199 -20.36 -22.98 13.49
CA MET A 199 -20.69 -23.39 12.12
C MET A 199 -19.83 -24.56 11.63
N LEU A 200 -18.52 -24.56 11.93
CA LEU A 200 -17.66 -25.68 11.59
C LEU A 200 -18.06 -26.97 12.31
N GLN A 201 -18.44 -26.89 13.59
CA GLN A 201 -18.96 -28.02 14.34
C GLN A 201 -20.28 -28.53 13.75
N TYR A 202 -21.18 -27.62 13.38
CA TYR A 202 -22.45 -27.94 12.76
C TYR A 202 -22.27 -28.66 11.41
N PHE A 203 -21.33 -28.21 10.58
CA PHE A 203 -21.03 -28.90 9.33
C PHE A 203 -20.37 -30.26 9.58
N GLY A 204 -19.47 -30.36 10.56
CA GLY A 204 -18.76 -31.59 10.94
C GLY A 204 -17.74 -32.10 9.92
N SER A 205 -18.06 -32.06 8.62
CA SER A 205 -17.21 -32.49 7.51
C SER A 205 -17.56 -31.73 6.21
N VAL A 206 -16.79 -32.00 5.14
CA VAL A 206 -17.10 -31.55 3.77
C VAL A 206 -18.49 -32.02 3.34
N ASP A 207 -18.91 -33.22 3.74
CA ASP A 207 -20.22 -33.76 3.41
C ASP A 207 -21.35 -32.99 4.07
N GLY A 208 -21.16 -32.46 5.29
CA GLY A 208 -22.15 -31.59 5.91
C GLY A 208 -22.40 -30.30 5.13
N ILE A 209 -21.34 -29.73 4.53
CA ILE A 209 -21.47 -28.56 3.63
C ILE A 209 -22.17 -28.97 2.32
N THR A 210 -21.83 -30.15 1.78
CA THR A 210 -22.44 -30.71 0.57
C THR A 210 -23.93 -30.98 0.76
N ASN A 211 -24.33 -31.59 1.87
CA ASN A 211 -25.72 -31.91 2.20
C ASN A 211 -26.59 -30.65 2.34
N LYS A 212 -25.97 -29.51 2.64
CA LYS A 212 -26.63 -28.19 2.68
C LYS A 212 -26.59 -27.45 1.34
N SER A 213 -26.00 -28.04 0.30
CA SER A 213 -25.78 -27.41 -1.01
C SER A 213 -25.08 -26.05 -0.91
N SER A 214 -24.19 -25.89 0.09
CA SER A 214 -23.56 -24.60 0.41
C SER A 214 -22.24 -24.35 -0.34
N TRP A 215 -21.86 -25.23 -1.26
CA TRP A 215 -20.67 -25.06 -2.10
C TRP A 215 -20.96 -24.18 -3.31
N LYS A 216 -20.14 -23.13 -3.48
CA LYS A 216 -20.03 -22.41 -4.75
C LYS A 216 -18.96 -23.08 -5.61
N ILE A 217 -19.35 -23.59 -6.78
CA ILE A 217 -18.39 -24.12 -7.75
C ILE A 217 -17.76 -22.93 -8.48
N ILE A 218 -16.42 -22.85 -8.44
CA ILE A 218 -15.66 -21.77 -9.06
C ILE A 218 -15.13 -22.21 -10.43
N THR A 219 -15.39 -21.38 -11.44
CA THR A 219 -14.73 -21.46 -12.74
C THR A 219 -13.72 -20.31 -12.83
N PRO A 220 -12.40 -20.57 -12.76
CA PRO A 220 -11.39 -19.52 -12.84
C PRO A 220 -11.45 -18.77 -14.17
N ASP A 221 -11.22 -17.46 -14.13
CA ASP A 221 -11.12 -16.63 -15.33
C ASP A 221 -9.75 -16.75 -16.04
N GLU A 222 -9.57 -16.03 -17.16
CA GLU A 222 -8.31 -16.01 -17.92
C GLU A 222 -7.12 -15.51 -17.12
N HIS A 223 -7.38 -14.68 -16.11
CA HIS A 223 -6.35 -14.13 -15.26
C HIS A 223 -5.93 -15.07 -14.13
N GLY A 224 -6.72 -16.11 -13.85
CA GLY A 224 -6.51 -17.05 -12.77
C GLY A 224 -7.17 -16.62 -11.46
N ASP A 225 -8.15 -15.71 -11.51
CA ASP A 225 -8.91 -15.28 -10.35
C ASP A 225 -10.05 -16.25 -10.04
N TRP A 226 -10.18 -16.62 -8.76
CA TRP A 226 -11.19 -17.57 -8.29
C TRP A 226 -12.41 -16.84 -7.71
N ILE A 227 -12.19 -15.72 -7.05
CA ILE A 227 -13.23 -14.83 -6.52
C ILE A 227 -12.92 -13.40 -6.97
N HIS A 228 -13.92 -12.51 -6.90
CA HIS A 228 -13.80 -11.11 -7.32
C HIS A 228 -13.23 -11.00 -8.75
N GLN A 229 -13.84 -11.73 -9.69
CA GLN A 229 -13.33 -11.87 -11.06
C GLN A 229 -13.49 -10.55 -11.81
N ARG A 230 -12.51 -10.25 -12.66
CA ARG A 230 -12.47 -8.99 -13.39
C ARG A 230 -13.44 -8.99 -14.56
N ASP A 231 -13.96 -7.80 -14.85
CA ASP A 231 -14.64 -7.56 -16.12
C ASP A 231 -13.60 -7.41 -17.24
N ASN A 232 -13.71 -8.25 -18.26
CA ASN A 232 -12.82 -8.24 -19.41
C ASN A 232 -13.05 -7.04 -20.34
N ASN A 233 -14.22 -6.40 -20.30
CA ASN A 233 -14.48 -5.19 -21.07
C ASN A 233 -13.64 -4.02 -20.56
N PHE A 234 -13.20 -4.04 -19.30
CA PHE A 234 -12.36 -2.98 -18.75
C PHE A 234 -11.09 -2.73 -19.58
N LYS A 235 -10.55 -3.75 -20.26
CA LYS A 235 -9.33 -3.64 -21.07
C LYS A 235 -9.51 -2.85 -22.36
N THR A 236 -10.74 -2.61 -22.83
CA THR A 236 -11.02 -1.80 -24.03
C THR A 236 -10.76 -0.33 -23.77
N PHE A 237 -11.00 0.13 -22.54
CA PHE A 237 -10.79 1.51 -22.13
C PHE A 237 -9.32 1.91 -22.16
N LEU A 238 -9.07 3.21 -22.40
CA LEU A 238 -7.73 3.79 -22.44
C LEU A 238 -6.99 3.55 -21.12
N ALA A 239 -5.76 3.01 -21.18
CA ALA A 239 -4.98 2.82 -19.97
C ALA A 239 -4.61 4.18 -19.35
N ILE A 240 -4.83 4.36 -18.04
CA ILE A 240 -4.39 5.60 -17.38
C ILE A 240 -2.87 5.78 -17.50
N GLY A 241 -2.10 4.69 -17.45
CA GLY A 241 -0.67 4.69 -17.68
C GLY A 241 -0.14 3.29 -17.91
N ASP A 242 0.88 3.17 -18.76
CA ASP A 242 1.55 1.90 -19.04
C ASP A 242 3.08 2.08 -19.07
N LYS A 243 3.78 1.36 -18.19
CA LYS A 243 5.26 1.34 -18.14
C LYS A 243 5.88 0.26 -19.03
N LYS A 244 5.11 -0.72 -19.48
CA LYS A 244 5.58 -1.81 -20.35
C LYS A 244 5.57 -1.39 -21.83
N GLY A 245 4.81 -0.34 -22.17
CA GLY A 245 4.73 0.22 -23.52
C GLY A 245 3.89 -0.64 -24.48
N CYS A 246 2.96 -1.43 -23.94
CA CYS A 246 2.13 -2.36 -24.72
C CYS A 246 0.75 -1.78 -25.08
N ASN A 247 0.32 -0.70 -24.42
CA ASN A 247 -1.00 -0.10 -24.59
C ASN A 247 -0.89 1.41 -24.89
N PHE A 248 -1.88 1.95 -25.60
CA PHE A 248 -2.15 3.39 -25.60
C PHE A 248 -2.39 3.88 -24.17
N LYS A 249 -1.76 4.99 -23.79
CA LYS A 249 -1.74 5.50 -22.41
C LYS A 249 -2.13 6.98 -22.35
N LEU A 250 -2.85 7.35 -21.29
CA LEU A 250 -3.24 8.74 -21.05
C LEU A 250 -2.11 9.58 -20.45
N PHE A 251 -1.39 9.02 -19.46
CA PHE A 251 -0.25 9.68 -18.83
C PHE A 251 1.07 9.08 -19.32
N GLU A 252 2.01 9.94 -19.69
CA GLU A 252 3.34 9.58 -20.17
C GLU A 252 4.13 8.82 -19.11
N THR A 253 4.02 9.27 -17.86
CA THR A 253 4.66 8.65 -16.70
C THR A 253 3.75 8.68 -15.47
N PHE A 254 4.04 7.79 -14.53
CA PHE A 254 3.46 7.79 -13.20
C PHE A 254 4.46 7.22 -12.21
N SER A 255 4.25 7.50 -10.93
CA SER A 255 5.20 7.13 -9.87
C SER A 255 4.48 6.59 -8.65
N LEU A 256 5.16 5.77 -7.85
CA LEU A 256 4.77 5.61 -6.46
C LEU A 256 5.17 6.87 -5.67
N GLY A 257 4.45 7.17 -4.59
CA GLY A 257 4.86 8.19 -3.62
C GLY A 257 6.18 7.82 -2.91
N VAL A 258 6.76 8.77 -2.18
CA VAL A 258 8.07 8.57 -1.52
C VAL A 258 8.00 7.50 -0.43
N VAL A 259 8.99 6.62 -0.39
CA VAL A 259 9.20 5.61 0.65
C VAL A 259 10.51 5.89 1.36
N THR A 260 10.46 6.11 2.67
CA THR A 260 11.66 6.42 3.45
C THR A 260 12.25 5.17 4.11
N ASN A 261 11.39 4.25 4.55
CA ASN A 261 11.67 3.19 5.54
C ASN A 261 12.14 3.68 6.91
N ARG A 262 12.02 4.99 7.19
CA ARG A 262 12.49 5.65 8.41
C ARG A 262 11.69 6.93 8.70
N ASP A 263 10.37 6.84 8.64
CA ASP A 263 9.50 8.02 8.72
C ASP A 263 9.73 8.82 10.01
N ALA A 264 9.99 8.18 11.15
CA ALA A 264 10.29 8.87 12.42
C ALA A 264 11.52 9.79 12.34
N TRP A 265 12.50 9.47 11.49
CA TRP A 265 13.71 10.25 11.29
C TRP A 265 13.55 11.31 10.20
N THR A 266 12.84 10.95 9.12
CA THR A 266 12.79 11.75 7.89
C THR A 266 11.57 12.64 7.76
N TYR A 267 10.52 12.41 8.55
CA TYR A 267 9.35 13.28 8.67
C TYR A 267 9.24 13.85 10.08
N ASN A 268 8.94 15.14 10.18
CA ASN A 268 8.50 15.74 11.45
C ASN A 268 7.59 16.94 11.20
N SER A 269 6.72 17.25 12.17
CA SER A 269 5.91 18.47 12.14
C SER A 269 6.76 19.71 12.42
N SER A 270 7.82 19.58 13.23
CA SER A 270 8.79 20.65 13.51
C SER A 270 9.92 20.65 12.51
N HIS A 271 10.21 21.83 11.94
CA HIS A 271 11.33 22.02 11.02
C HIS A 271 12.67 21.80 11.74
N GLU A 272 12.83 22.40 12.93
CA GLU A 272 14.07 22.32 13.71
C GLU A 272 14.33 20.92 14.25
N THR A 273 13.28 20.22 14.68
CA THR A 273 13.40 18.83 15.17
C THR A 273 13.85 17.90 14.05
N LEU A 274 13.28 18.05 12.84
CA LEU A 274 13.70 17.26 11.67
C LEU A 274 15.18 17.48 11.35
N LYS A 275 15.61 18.75 11.29
CA LYS A 275 17.00 19.12 11.02
C LYS A 275 17.96 18.49 12.03
N LYS A 276 17.65 18.59 13.32
CA LYS A 276 18.46 18.00 14.40
C LYS A 276 18.52 16.47 14.30
N ASN A 277 17.37 15.82 14.13
CA ASN A 277 17.30 14.35 14.04
C ASN A 277 18.12 13.83 12.84
N MET A 278 17.96 14.45 11.67
CA MET A 278 18.70 14.05 10.48
C MET A 278 20.20 14.29 10.62
N SER A 279 20.61 15.44 11.18
CA SER A 279 22.03 15.73 11.43
C SER A 279 22.67 14.69 12.34
N ASN A 280 21.99 14.33 13.44
CA ASN A 280 22.47 13.31 14.38
C ASN A 280 22.55 11.91 13.74
N MET A 281 21.53 11.52 12.98
CA MET A 281 21.51 10.22 12.30
C MET A 281 22.63 10.12 11.25
N ILE A 282 22.88 11.19 10.50
CA ILE A 282 23.93 11.25 9.48
C ILE A 282 25.31 11.17 10.13
N ALA A 283 25.53 11.92 11.21
CA ALA A 283 26.77 11.85 11.98
C ALA A 283 27.03 10.43 12.51
N PHE A 284 26.00 9.78 13.08
CA PHE A 284 26.11 8.39 13.53
C PHE A 284 26.41 7.42 12.38
N TYR A 285 25.70 7.55 11.26
CA TYR A 285 25.96 6.76 10.06
C TYR A 285 27.43 6.91 9.59
N ASN A 286 27.96 8.13 9.56
CA ASN A 286 29.34 8.37 9.15
C ASN A 286 30.34 7.71 10.10
N SER A 287 30.10 7.76 11.42
CA SER A 287 30.96 7.05 12.38
C SER A 287 30.95 5.52 12.18
N GLU A 288 29.82 4.95 11.75
CA GLU A 288 29.73 3.53 11.39
C GLU A 288 30.47 3.21 10.09
N VAL A 289 30.50 4.14 9.13
CA VAL A 289 31.28 4.00 7.90
C VAL A 289 32.78 3.99 8.21
N GLU A 290 33.25 4.91 9.06
CA GLU A 290 34.65 4.96 9.52
C GLU A 290 35.04 3.65 10.21
N ARG A 291 34.27 3.23 11.22
CA ARG A 291 34.49 1.97 11.94
C ARG A 291 34.53 0.76 11.00
N PHE A 292 33.65 0.74 10.00
CA PHE A 292 33.58 -0.36 9.03
C PHE A 292 34.75 -0.36 8.04
N ASN A 293 35.23 0.82 7.66
CA ASN A 293 36.40 0.96 6.77
C ASN A 293 37.70 0.55 7.46
N ASP A 294 37.85 0.84 8.76
CA ASP A 294 39.02 0.45 9.55
C ASP A 294 39.16 -1.07 9.70
N ILE A 295 38.05 -1.79 9.85
CA ILE A 295 38.04 -3.24 10.04
C ILE A 295 38.07 -4.00 8.71
N TYR A 296 37.48 -3.44 7.66
CA TYR A 296 37.47 -4.03 6.31
C TYR A 296 38.19 -3.15 5.28
N PRO A 297 39.50 -2.85 5.47
CA PRO A 297 40.27 -2.07 4.52
C PRO A 297 40.50 -2.90 3.25
N HIS A 298 40.37 -2.26 2.09
CA HIS A 298 40.66 -2.85 0.76
C HIS A 298 39.96 -4.19 0.46
N THR A 299 38.90 -4.54 1.18
CA THR A 299 38.21 -5.83 1.02
C THR A 299 37.14 -5.75 -0.07
N SER A 300 36.88 -6.86 -0.76
CA SER A 300 35.89 -6.87 -1.84
C SER A 300 34.48 -6.50 -1.36
N ARG A 301 33.70 -5.86 -2.23
CA ARG A 301 32.31 -5.47 -1.94
C ARG A 301 31.44 -6.66 -1.50
N LYS A 302 31.71 -7.86 -2.02
CA LYS A 302 30.97 -9.09 -1.67
C LYS A 302 31.18 -9.46 -0.20
N ILE A 303 32.42 -9.37 0.28
CA ILE A 303 32.76 -9.65 1.68
C ILE A 303 32.12 -8.60 2.59
N ARG A 304 32.27 -7.32 2.25
CA ARG A 304 31.66 -6.20 2.98
C ARG A 304 30.12 -6.33 3.07
N THR A 305 29.46 -6.72 1.99
CA THR A 305 28.00 -6.92 1.97
C THR A 305 27.56 -8.06 2.89
N LYS A 306 28.36 -9.12 3.04
CA LYS A 306 28.05 -10.23 3.97
C LYS A 306 28.29 -9.83 5.43
N ALA A 307 29.29 -8.97 5.69
CA ALA A 307 29.66 -8.56 7.03
C ALA A 307 28.73 -7.49 7.62
N VAL A 308 28.23 -6.55 6.79
CA VAL A 308 27.55 -5.33 7.27
C VAL A 308 26.42 -5.59 8.27
N ASN A 309 25.60 -6.62 8.04
CA ASN A 309 24.43 -6.90 8.90
C ASN A 309 24.82 -7.30 10.33
N ASN A 310 25.96 -7.96 10.50
CA ASN A 310 26.46 -8.40 11.81
C ASN A 310 27.38 -7.36 12.46
N PHE A 311 27.71 -6.29 11.72
CA PHE A 311 28.67 -5.28 12.14
C PHE A 311 27.98 -4.04 12.72
N VAL A 312 26.95 -3.54 12.03
CA VAL A 312 26.34 -2.25 12.35
C VAL A 312 25.63 -2.30 13.69
N ASP A 313 25.72 -1.20 14.45
CA ASP A 313 24.89 -1.00 15.64
C ASP A 313 23.43 -0.78 15.21
N THR A 314 22.53 -1.60 15.74
CA THR A 314 21.11 -1.63 15.39
C THR A 314 20.23 -0.83 16.35
N ASP A 315 20.81 -0.03 17.26
CA ASP A 315 20.07 0.88 18.13
C ASP A 315 19.18 1.85 17.33
N GLU A 316 17.87 1.61 17.38
CA GLU A 316 16.85 2.37 16.66
C GLU A 316 16.76 3.84 17.11
N ARG A 317 17.36 4.19 18.26
CA ARG A 317 17.49 5.57 18.76
C ARG A 317 18.59 6.36 18.09
N LYS A 318 19.51 5.70 17.38
CA LYS A 318 20.60 6.36 16.65
C LYS A 318 20.37 6.36 15.15
N ILE A 319 19.80 5.27 14.61
CA ILE A 319 19.51 5.13 13.19
C ILE A 319 18.45 4.06 12.91
N SER A 320 17.65 4.30 11.89
CA SER A 320 16.83 3.27 11.26
C SER A 320 17.48 2.81 9.95
N TRP A 321 18.07 1.62 9.98
CA TRP A 321 18.75 1.07 8.81
C TRP A 321 17.75 0.61 7.75
N SER A 322 18.17 0.69 6.49
CA SER A 322 17.48 0.06 5.38
C SER A 322 18.52 -0.53 4.43
N TYR A 323 18.05 -1.36 3.49
CA TYR A 323 18.92 -1.97 2.49
C TYR A 323 19.79 -0.93 1.78
N ASN A 324 19.21 0.16 1.26
CA ASN A 324 19.98 1.16 0.52
C ASN A 324 21.04 1.87 1.38
N VAL A 325 20.70 2.24 2.62
CA VAL A 325 21.65 2.93 3.52
C VAL A 325 22.81 2.00 3.88
N LYS A 326 22.53 0.71 4.16
CA LYS A 326 23.60 -0.30 4.34
C LYS A 326 24.46 -0.45 3.08
N GLN A 327 23.88 -0.35 1.87
CA GLN A 327 24.64 -0.42 0.62
C GLN A 327 25.55 0.79 0.40
N GLU A 328 25.16 2.00 0.82
CA GLU A 328 26.08 3.15 0.77
C GLU A 328 27.21 3.01 1.81
N LEU A 329 26.94 2.44 2.99
CA LEU A 329 27.99 2.15 3.98
C LEU A 329 28.98 1.12 3.45
N VAL A 330 28.50 0.06 2.80
CA VAL A 330 29.34 -0.94 2.14
C VAL A 330 30.25 -0.29 1.08
N ARG A 331 29.81 0.80 0.44
CA ARG A 331 30.61 1.57 -0.53
C ARG A 331 31.55 2.59 0.11
N GLY A 332 31.52 2.75 1.44
CA GLY A 332 32.37 3.68 2.16
C GLY A 332 31.99 5.14 1.97
N LYS A 333 30.73 5.43 1.60
CA LYS A 333 30.30 6.81 1.36
C LYS A 333 29.93 7.51 2.66
N ILE A 334 30.50 8.70 2.83
CA ILE A 334 30.18 9.68 3.88
C ILE A 334 29.20 10.72 3.31
N PHE A 335 28.33 11.25 4.16
CA PHE A 335 27.35 12.27 3.77
C PHE A 335 27.32 13.43 4.76
N GLU A 336 26.92 14.61 4.28
CA GLU A 336 26.65 15.77 5.12
C GLU A 336 25.15 16.08 5.11
N PHE A 337 24.70 16.79 6.14
CA PHE A 337 23.32 17.28 6.18
C PHE A 337 23.13 18.42 5.18
N GLU A 338 22.14 18.30 4.31
CA GLU A 338 21.86 19.29 3.26
C GLU A 338 20.54 20.02 3.54
N ASN A 339 20.59 21.29 3.94
CA ASN A 339 19.38 22.06 4.26
C ASN A 339 18.39 22.14 3.09
N ARG A 340 18.90 22.18 1.84
CA ARG A 340 18.09 22.17 0.61
C ARG A 340 17.22 20.92 0.42
N CYS A 341 17.50 19.83 1.14
CA CYS A 341 16.70 18.62 1.10
C CYS A 341 15.43 18.72 1.96
N ILE A 342 15.29 19.72 2.83
CA ILE A 342 14.05 19.91 3.60
C ILE A 342 12.97 20.50 2.70
N THR A 343 11.80 19.84 2.66
CA THR A 343 10.65 20.29 1.88
C THR A 343 9.33 19.93 2.58
N GLN A 344 8.26 20.67 2.27
CA GLN A 344 6.92 20.32 2.73
C GLN A 344 6.37 19.17 1.90
N SER A 345 5.91 18.11 2.57
CA SER A 345 5.37 16.92 1.95
C SER A 345 4.00 16.59 2.54
N LEU A 346 3.10 16.09 1.71
CA LEU A 346 1.84 15.54 2.17
C LEU A 346 2.16 14.14 2.72
N TYR A 347 2.09 13.98 4.04
CA TYR A 347 2.44 12.72 4.69
C TYR A 347 1.24 11.76 4.71
N ARG A 348 0.05 12.27 5.02
CA ARG A 348 -1.24 11.54 5.02
C ARG A 348 -2.35 12.45 4.51
N PRO A 349 -3.57 11.95 4.22
CA PRO A 349 -4.66 12.80 3.73
C PRO A 349 -4.83 14.04 4.62
N PHE A 350 -4.76 15.21 4.02
CA PHE A 350 -4.93 16.51 4.68
C PHE A 350 -3.96 16.74 5.87
N THR A 351 -2.75 16.18 5.80
CA THR A 351 -1.70 16.33 6.82
C THR A 351 -0.35 16.56 6.16
N LYS A 352 0.08 17.82 6.13
CA LYS A 352 1.44 18.21 5.75
C LYS A 352 2.42 18.03 6.91
N GLN A 353 3.65 17.66 6.57
CA GLN A 353 4.81 17.62 7.47
C GLN A 353 6.07 18.02 6.69
N TRP A 354 7.14 18.37 7.42
CA TRP A 354 8.45 18.52 6.82
C TRP A 354 9.05 17.14 6.52
N LEU A 355 9.66 17.00 5.35
CA LEU A 355 10.38 15.82 4.89
C LEU A 355 11.83 16.20 4.57
N TYR A 356 12.78 15.37 5.01
CA TYR A 356 14.13 15.36 4.46
C TYR A 356 14.16 14.52 3.18
N TYR A 357 13.98 15.19 2.04
CA TYR A 357 13.83 14.61 0.72
C TYR A 357 15.19 14.40 0.04
N ASN A 358 15.74 13.20 0.23
CA ASN A 358 17.09 12.85 -0.18
C ASN A 358 17.16 11.41 -0.70
N ARG A 359 17.82 11.20 -1.84
CA ARG A 359 17.87 9.90 -2.53
C ARG A 359 18.61 8.81 -1.73
N THR A 360 19.55 9.19 -0.88
CA THR A 360 20.29 8.27 0.00
C THR A 360 19.43 7.84 1.18
N PHE A 361 18.83 8.82 1.87
CA PHE A 361 18.11 8.59 3.13
C PHE A 361 16.62 8.30 2.96
N ASN A 362 16.11 8.27 1.73
CA ASN A 362 14.80 7.71 1.41
C ASN A 362 14.98 6.43 0.59
N GLU A 363 14.46 5.30 1.08
CA GLU A 363 14.61 3.99 0.44
C GLU A 363 14.22 4.01 -1.04
N ARG A 364 13.10 4.64 -1.42
CA ARG A 364 12.74 4.84 -2.84
C ARG A 364 12.08 6.20 -3.02
N VAL A 365 12.66 7.00 -3.92
CA VAL A 365 12.07 8.27 -4.41
C VAL A 365 11.39 8.12 -5.77
N TYR A 366 11.52 6.96 -6.42
CA TYR A 366 10.89 6.64 -7.71
C TYR A 366 11.08 7.75 -8.77
N GLN A 367 10.01 8.15 -9.46
CA GLN A 367 10.01 9.25 -10.44
C GLN A 367 9.61 10.57 -9.78
N MET A 368 9.45 10.64 -8.45
CA MET A 368 9.11 11.88 -7.75
C MET A 368 10.10 13.01 -8.08
N PRO A 369 11.42 12.81 -8.24
CA PRO A 369 12.33 13.90 -8.62
C PRO A 369 12.06 14.50 -10.01
N ARG A 370 11.34 13.79 -10.91
CA ARG A 370 10.88 14.34 -12.19
C ARG A 370 9.52 15.03 -12.09
N ILE A 371 8.79 14.84 -10.99
CA ILE A 371 7.46 15.44 -10.75
C ILE A 371 7.60 16.65 -9.82
N PHE A 372 8.38 16.49 -8.76
CA PHE A 372 8.76 17.48 -7.76
C PHE A 372 10.30 17.42 -7.61
N PRO A 373 11.06 18.21 -8.38
CA PRO A 373 12.52 18.18 -8.34
C PRO A 373 13.09 18.49 -6.95
N MET A 374 14.07 17.70 -6.52
CA MET A 374 14.73 17.86 -5.22
C MET A 374 15.39 19.24 -5.10
N GLY A 375 15.18 19.91 -3.97
CA GLY A 375 15.76 21.23 -3.69
C GLY A 375 15.22 22.38 -4.54
N LYS A 376 14.11 22.18 -5.28
CA LYS A 376 13.50 23.20 -6.12
C LYS A 376 11.99 23.28 -5.82
N VAL A 377 11.46 24.51 -5.77
CA VAL A 377 10.01 24.76 -5.66
C VAL A 377 9.44 24.83 -7.07
N VAL A 378 8.46 23.98 -7.36
CA VAL A 378 7.79 23.93 -8.67
C VAL A 378 6.28 23.87 -8.49
N GLU A 379 5.54 24.45 -9.43
CA GLU A 379 4.10 24.28 -9.49
C GLU A 379 3.76 22.97 -10.17
N ASN A 380 3.11 22.06 -9.46
CA ASN A 380 2.60 20.83 -10.06
C ASN A 380 1.39 20.34 -9.28
N MET A 381 0.61 19.48 -9.92
CA MET A 381 -0.48 18.75 -9.29
C MET A 381 -0.33 17.27 -9.61
N VAL A 382 -0.72 16.43 -8.68
CA VAL A 382 -0.65 14.98 -8.83
C VAL A 382 -1.92 14.35 -8.32
N ILE A 383 -2.52 13.49 -9.16
CA ILE A 383 -3.64 12.63 -8.76
C ILE A 383 -3.03 11.37 -8.17
N GLN A 384 -3.24 11.14 -6.88
CA GLN A 384 -2.81 9.92 -6.22
C GLN A 384 -4.01 8.99 -6.04
N ILE A 385 -3.92 7.77 -6.57
CA ILE A 385 -4.93 6.72 -6.43
C ILE A 385 -4.41 5.59 -5.55
N THR A 386 -5.34 4.80 -5.00
CA THR A 386 -5.04 3.56 -4.29
C THR A 386 -4.21 2.59 -5.14
N GLY A 387 -3.19 1.99 -4.53
CA GLY A 387 -2.39 0.94 -5.17
C GLY A 387 -3.17 -0.36 -5.34
N THR A 388 -2.79 -1.15 -6.36
CA THR A 388 -3.41 -2.45 -6.63
C THR A 388 -3.19 -3.43 -5.47
N GLY A 389 -4.22 -4.21 -5.16
CA GLY A 389 -4.20 -5.24 -4.11
C GLY A 389 -4.28 -4.72 -2.68
N THR A 390 -4.57 -3.43 -2.49
CA THR A 390 -4.73 -2.84 -1.16
C THR A 390 -6.07 -3.19 -0.53
N GLN A 391 -6.13 -3.10 0.79
CA GLN A 391 -7.26 -3.58 1.60
C GLN A 391 -8.16 -2.45 2.09
N SER A 392 -7.86 -1.19 1.77
CA SER A 392 -8.55 0.01 2.27
C SER A 392 -9.70 0.48 1.37
N GLY A 393 -9.89 -0.14 0.21
CA GLY A 393 -10.83 0.29 -0.82
C GLY A 393 -10.23 1.34 -1.76
N PHE A 394 -10.87 1.52 -2.92
CA PHE A 394 -10.43 2.52 -3.89
C PHE A 394 -10.62 3.94 -3.32
N SER A 395 -9.59 4.76 -3.44
CA SER A 395 -9.57 6.16 -3.01
C SER A 395 -8.70 6.95 -3.97
N VAL A 396 -8.98 8.23 -4.09
CA VAL A 396 -8.23 9.15 -4.93
C VAL A 396 -8.16 10.51 -4.25
N LEU A 397 -6.98 11.14 -4.29
CA LEU A 397 -6.74 12.46 -3.70
C LEU A 397 -5.76 13.23 -4.59
N MET A 398 -6.05 14.50 -4.87
CA MET A 398 -5.14 15.38 -5.59
C MET A 398 -4.27 16.15 -4.59
N SER A 399 -2.99 16.32 -4.91
CA SER A 399 -2.06 17.09 -4.09
C SER A 399 -1.24 18.03 -4.97
N LYS A 400 -0.95 19.22 -4.45
CA LYS A 400 0.06 20.16 -4.99
C LYS A 400 1.44 20.01 -4.34
N ASN A 401 1.55 19.17 -3.30
CA ASN A 401 2.78 18.88 -2.56
C ASN A 401 3.28 17.46 -2.82
N LEU A 402 4.58 17.23 -2.63
CA LEU A 402 5.24 15.92 -2.74
C LEU A 402 4.53 14.88 -1.86
N PRO A 403 3.94 13.81 -2.43
CA PRO A 403 3.22 12.83 -1.64
C PRO A 403 4.12 11.72 -1.08
N ASN A 404 3.88 11.34 0.17
CA ASN A 404 4.31 10.06 0.73
C ASN A 404 3.55 8.89 0.04
N LEU A 405 4.18 7.71 -0.01
CA LEU A 405 3.56 6.49 -0.56
C LEU A 405 2.20 6.19 0.08
N ASP A 406 2.05 6.42 1.38
CA ASP A 406 0.87 6.04 2.16
C ASP A 406 -0.07 7.23 2.42
N VAL A 407 0.03 8.34 1.66
CA VAL A 407 -1.05 9.35 1.60
C VAL A 407 -2.33 8.71 1.13
N VAL A 408 -2.28 8.04 -0.02
CA VAL A 408 -3.29 7.05 -0.43
C VAL A 408 -2.63 5.68 -0.32
N ASP A 409 -3.31 4.63 0.17
CA ASP A 409 -2.69 3.34 0.50
C ASP A 409 -1.92 2.77 -0.69
N LYS A 410 -0.59 2.64 -0.57
CA LYS A 410 0.33 2.25 -1.65
C LYS A 410 0.14 3.07 -2.94
N GLY A 411 -0.02 4.38 -2.78
CA GLY A 411 -0.60 5.21 -3.80
C GLY A 411 0.26 5.41 -5.05
N GLN A 412 -0.39 5.33 -6.20
CA GLN A 412 0.17 5.63 -7.52
C GLN A 412 -0.19 7.06 -7.92
N CYS A 413 0.80 7.80 -8.40
CA CYS A 413 0.79 9.23 -8.60
C CYS A 413 0.85 9.54 -10.11
N PHE A 414 -0.18 10.20 -10.62
CA PHE A 414 -0.35 10.62 -12.00
C PHE A 414 -0.21 12.15 -12.06
N PRO A 415 0.94 12.67 -12.51
CA PRO A 415 1.26 14.10 -12.44
C PRO A 415 0.60 14.87 -13.58
N ARG A 416 0.39 16.17 -13.41
CA ARG A 416 0.00 17.07 -14.50
C ARG A 416 1.20 17.42 -15.37
N TYR A 417 2.34 17.69 -14.76
CA TYR A 417 3.58 18.05 -15.43
C TYR A 417 4.76 17.16 -15.03
N ILE A 418 5.74 17.08 -15.93
CA ILE A 418 7.05 16.47 -15.71
C ILE A 418 8.11 17.56 -15.88
N TYR A 419 9.18 17.46 -15.12
CA TYR A 419 10.31 18.37 -15.14
C TYR A 419 11.58 17.64 -15.57
N GLU A 420 12.30 18.23 -16.53
CA GLU A 420 13.57 17.71 -17.05
C GLU A 420 14.62 18.83 -17.07
N ASP A 421 15.88 18.48 -16.83
CA ASP A 421 16.99 19.43 -16.97
C ASP A 421 17.31 19.60 -18.46
N THR A 422 17.38 20.85 -18.94
CA THR A 422 17.73 21.17 -20.34
C THR A 422 19.22 20.98 -20.64
N THR A 423 19.80 19.81 -20.41
CA THR A 423 21.06 19.48 -21.10
C THR A 423 20.72 19.15 -22.54
N VAL A 424 20.82 20.19 -23.38
CA VAL A 424 20.71 20.09 -24.83
C VAL A 424 21.77 19.11 -25.34
N SER A 425 21.34 17.90 -25.68
CA SER A 425 21.92 17.16 -26.80
C SER A 425 20.86 17.07 -27.89
N LYS A 426 20.96 18.01 -28.84
CA LYS A 426 20.50 17.78 -30.21
C LYS A 426 21.29 16.60 -30.78
N SER A 427 20.90 15.37 -30.45
CA SER A 427 21.19 14.23 -31.30
C SER A 427 19.99 13.29 -31.30
N LYS A 428 19.44 13.10 -32.50
CA LYS A 428 18.46 12.06 -32.77
C LYS A 428 19.17 10.71 -32.56
N SER A 429 18.86 10.01 -31.47
CA SER A 429 18.83 8.55 -31.46
C SER A 429 17.82 8.06 -30.42
N LYS A 430 16.72 7.50 -30.91
CA LYS A 430 15.83 6.65 -30.12
C LYS A 430 16.60 5.36 -29.80
N GLN A 431 17.23 5.26 -28.64
CA GLN A 431 17.49 3.97 -27.98
C GLN A 431 17.98 4.17 -26.54
N GLN A 432 17.19 3.63 -25.61
CA GLN A 432 17.51 3.26 -24.22
C GLN A 432 18.79 3.84 -23.59
N SER A 433 18.64 4.89 -22.78
CA SER A 433 19.63 5.22 -21.73
C SER A 433 18.96 5.91 -20.53
N HIS A 434 18.21 5.14 -19.74
CA HIS A 434 17.82 5.55 -18.39
C HIS A 434 18.60 4.73 -17.37
N LEU A 435 19.92 4.93 -17.28
CA LEU A 435 20.75 4.37 -16.24
C LEU A 435 21.99 5.26 -16.03
N PHE A 436 22.12 5.74 -14.80
CA PHE A 436 23.26 6.46 -14.19
C PHE A 436 23.52 7.91 -14.65
N ALA A 437 23.18 8.84 -13.77
CA ALA A 437 23.97 10.06 -13.56
C ALA A 437 24.08 10.29 -12.05
N ASN A 438 25.21 9.90 -11.47
CA ASN A 438 25.67 10.39 -10.18
C ASN A 438 26.63 11.56 -10.44
N ALA A 439 26.51 12.59 -9.60
CA ALA A 439 27.46 13.66 -9.21
C ALA A 439 28.80 13.71 -9.97
N THR A 440 29.25 14.83 -10.53
CA THR A 440 29.51 16.15 -9.92
C THR A 440 29.80 17.12 -11.06
N GLU A 441 29.26 18.34 -11.04
CA GLU A 441 29.99 19.58 -11.38
C GLU A 441 29.04 20.79 -11.24
N GLU A 442 29.63 21.85 -10.70
CA GLU A 442 28.99 23.09 -10.30
C GLU A 442 28.59 23.96 -11.50
N ASN A 443 27.57 24.80 -11.27
CA ASN A 443 27.30 26.06 -11.97
C ASN A 443 27.20 26.04 -13.50
N LYS A 444 26.20 25.31 -14.02
CA LYS A 444 25.38 25.82 -15.12
C LYS A 444 23.93 25.74 -14.68
N THR A 445 23.24 26.87 -14.66
CA THR A 445 21.79 26.96 -14.43
C THR A 445 21.07 26.21 -15.56
N SER A 446 20.89 24.89 -15.40
CA SER A 446 19.95 24.13 -16.22
C SER A 446 18.57 24.72 -15.99
N ALA A 447 18.00 25.34 -17.02
CA ALA A 447 16.59 25.70 -16.97
C ALA A 447 15.81 24.39 -16.83
N LEU A 448 14.93 24.30 -15.83
CA LEU A 448 14.02 23.16 -15.76
C LEU A 448 12.95 23.35 -16.83
N GLN A 449 12.88 22.42 -17.77
CA GLN A 449 11.80 22.40 -18.75
C GLN A 449 10.58 21.72 -18.14
N ARG A 450 9.44 22.41 -18.15
CA ARG A 450 8.14 21.85 -17.79
C ARG A 450 7.49 21.23 -19.03
N LEU A 451 7.12 19.96 -18.93
CA LEU A 451 6.51 19.16 -19.99
C LEU A 451 5.14 18.66 -19.54
N ASP A 452 4.19 18.53 -20.48
CA ASP A 452 2.90 17.91 -20.20
C ASP A 452 3.08 16.42 -19.91
N ALA A 453 2.47 15.95 -18.82
CA ALA A 453 2.42 14.52 -18.52
C ALA A 453 1.28 13.80 -19.25
N ILE A 454 0.29 14.53 -19.77
CA ILE A 454 -0.76 13.96 -20.63
C ILE A 454 -0.21 13.80 -22.04
N THR A 455 -0.34 12.60 -22.60
CA THR A 455 0.18 12.25 -23.91
C THR A 455 -0.67 12.87 -25.03
N ASP A 456 -0.06 13.09 -26.20
CA ASP A 456 -0.79 13.55 -27.37
C ASP A 456 -1.73 12.47 -27.92
N GLU A 457 -1.37 11.19 -27.77
CA GLU A 457 -2.23 10.06 -28.13
C GLU A 457 -3.49 9.98 -27.25
N GLY A 458 -3.35 10.21 -25.94
CA GLY A 458 -4.49 10.29 -25.02
C GLY A 458 -5.39 11.46 -25.38
N LEU A 459 -4.82 12.61 -25.73
CA LEU A 459 -5.59 13.76 -26.23
C LEU A 459 -6.34 13.44 -27.54
N ALA A 460 -5.67 12.80 -28.49
CA ALA A 460 -6.26 12.42 -29.77
C ALA A 460 -7.43 11.43 -29.59
N HIS A 461 -7.31 10.48 -28.66
CA HIS A 461 -8.36 9.51 -28.34
C HIS A 461 -9.67 10.21 -27.91
N PHE A 462 -9.59 11.17 -26.99
CA PHE A 462 -10.77 11.93 -26.56
C PHE A 462 -11.30 12.90 -27.62
N LYS A 463 -10.42 13.53 -28.41
CA LYS A 463 -10.87 14.37 -29.54
C LYS A 463 -11.59 13.58 -30.62
N ALA A 464 -11.17 12.35 -30.89
CA ALA A 464 -11.87 11.45 -31.79
C ALA A 464 -13.25 11.05 -31.25
N ALA A 465 -13.39 10.97 -29.92
CA ALA A 465 -14.68 10.69 -29.29
C ALA A 465 -15.65 11.87 -29.35
N TYR A 466 -15.14 13.10 -29.26
CA TYR A 466 -15.94 14.34 -29.25
C TYR A 466 -15.40 15.35 -30.28
N PRO A 467 -15.64 15.13 -31.59
CA PRO A 467 -15.01 15.91 -32.67
C PRO A 467 -15.41 17.39 -32.68
N ASN A 468 -16.56 17.74 -32.10
CA ASN A 468 -17.08 19.11 -32.04
C ASN A 468 -16.57 19.89 -30.82
N GLU A 469 -15.86 19.24 -29.90
CA GLU A 469 -15.43 19.81 -28.63
C GLU A 469 -13.96 20.27 -28.67
N LYS A 470 -13.67 21.41 -28.03
CA LYS A 470 -12.30 21.91 -27.87
C LYS A 470 -11.67 21.38 -26.58
N ILE A 471 -11.22 20.14 -26.62
CA ILE A 471 -10.62 19.46 -25.45
C ILE A 471 -9.12 19.78 -25.33
N THR A 472 -8.69 20.16 -24.12
CA THR A 472 -7.29 20.40 -23.75
C THR A 472 -6.75 19.28 -22.83
N LYS A 473 -5.43 19.27 -22.61
CA LYS A 473 -4.78 18.34 -21.66
C LYS A 473 -5.18 18.61 -20.21
N ASP A 474 -5.48 19.86 -19.86
CA ASP A 474 -6.01 20.20 -18.54
C ASP A 474 -7.39 19.58 -18.34
N ASP A 475 -8.26 19.65 -19.35
CA ASP A 475 -9.59 19.06 -19.26
C ASP A 475 -9.51 17.55 -19.02
N LEU A 476 -8.59 16.85 -19.69
CA LEU A 476 -8.38 15.43 -19.46
C LEU A 476 -7.86 15.11 -18.06
N PHE A 477 -6.94 15.93 -17.53
CA PHE A 477 -6.45 15.75 -16.17
C PHE A 477 -7.59 15.84 -15.14
N TYR A 478 -8.48 16.83 -15.29
CA TYR A 478 -9.63 16.99 -14.40
C TYR A 478 -10.76 16.00 -14.68
N TYR A 479 -10.99 15.61 -15.94
CA TYR A 479 -11.92 14.55 -16.30
C TYR A 479 -11.60 13.25 -15.55
N VAL A 480 -10.32 12.85 -15.55
CA VAL A 480 -9.87 11.68 -14.79
C VAL A 480 -10.20 11.85 -13.31
N TYR A 481 -9.93 13.02 -12.73
CA TYR A 481 -10.21 13.24 -11.31
C TYR A 481 -11.70 13.17 -10.97
N GLY A 482 -12.57 13.73 -11.82
CA GLY A 482 -14.02 13.67 -11.68
C GLY A 482 -14.58 12.26 -11.86
N LEU A 483 -14.15 11.55 -12.92
CA LEU A 483 -14.55 10.16 -13.18
C LEU A 483 -14.16 9.24 -12.02
N LEU A 484 -12.93 9.37 -11.51
CA LEU A 484 -12.46 8.56 -10.39
C LEU A 484 -13.19 8.88 -9.08
N HIS A 485 -14.04 9.90 -9.03
CA HIS A 485 -14.98 10.18 -7.93
C HIS A 485 -16.39 9.64 -8.15
N SER A 486 -16.73 9.18 -9.35
CA SER A 486 -18.02 8.56 -9.64
C SER A 486 -18.22 7.29 -8.81
N GLU A 487 -19.29 7.25 -8.02
CA GLU A 487 -19.67 6.07 -7.25
C GLU A 487 -20.00 4.89 -8.19
N ASP A 488 -20.69 5.15 -9.31
CA ASP A 488 -21.04 4.15 -10.32
C ASP A 488 -19.80 3.52 -10.95
N TYR A 489 -18.81 4.31 -11.39
CA TYR A 489 -17.53 3.78 -11.90
C TYR A 489 -16.81 2.92 -10.85
N ARG A 490 -16.74 3.39 -9.61
CA ARG A 490 -16.07 2.67 -8.52
C ARG A 490 -16.78 1.37 -8.15
N SER A 491 -18.12 1.35 -8.13
CA SER A 491 -18.88 0.14 -7.82
C SER A 491 -18.86 -0.85 -8.97
N ARG A 492 -19.00 -0.39 -10.22
CA ARG A 492 -19.06 -1.23 -11.42
C ARG A 492 -17.74 -1.96 -11.65
N TYR A 493 -16.61 -1.29 -11.41
CA TYR A 493 -15.28 -1.83 -11.64
C TYR A 493 -14.49 -2.10 -10.35
N ALA A 494 -15.17 -2.32 -9.22
CA ALA A 494 -14.51 -2.52 -7.92
C ALA A 494 -13.46 -3.66 -7.95
N ASP A 495 -13.79 -4.78 -8.60
CA ASP A 495 -12.91 -5.94 -8.72
C ASP A 495 -11.69 -5.62 -9.60
N ASN A 496 -11.88 -4.94 -10.74
CA ASN A 496 -10.79 -4.45 -11.59
C ASN A 496 -9.90 -3.46 -10.84
N LEU A 497 -10.47 -2.42 -10.23
CA LEU A 497 -9.71 -1.39 -9.48
C LEU A 497 -8.93 -1.97 -8.30
N SER A 498 -9.33 -3.12 -7.78
CA SER A 498 -8.59 -3.85 -6.75
C SER A 498 -7.40 -4.65 -7.28
N LYS A 499 -7.36 -4.98 -8.58
CA LYS A 499 -6.37 -5.91 -9.18
C LYS A 499 -5.48 -5.28 -10.24
N GLU A 500 -5.92 -4.19 -10.86
CA GLU A 500 -5.23 -3.49 -11.95
C GLU A 500 -5.41 -1.96 -11.84
N LEU A 501 -4.58 -1.21 -12.56
CA LEU A 501 -4.69 0.26 -12.58
C LEU A 501 -5.99 0.67 -13.30
N PRO A 502 -6.59 1.82 -12.93
CA PRO A 502 -7.77 2.35 -13.61
C PRO A 502 -7.58 2.46 -15.13
N ARG A 503 -8.64 2.25 -15.88
CA ARG A 503 -8.72 2.57 -17.29
C ARG A 503 -9.85 3.55 -17.51
N ILE A 504 -9.64 4.50 -18.41
CA ILE A 504 -10.41 5.73 -18.51
C ILE A 504 -11.30 5.64 -19.76
N PRO A 505 -12.60 5.31 -19.63
CA PRO A 505 -13.52 5.28 -20.77
C PRO A 505 -13.90 6.68 -21.27
N CYS A 506 -14.40 6.74 -22.50
CA CYS A 506 -15.22 7.85 -22.98
C CYS A 506 -16.70 7.63 -22.62
N VAL A 507 -17.29 8.64 -21.97
CA VAL A 507 -18.74 8.65 -21.72
C VAL A 507 -19.54 8.93 -23.00
N LYS A 508 -20.82 8.57 -22.99
CA LYS A 508 -21.67 8.58 -24.19
C LYS A 508 -21.76 9.97 -24.84
N ASN A 509 -21.98 11.01 -24.03
CA ASN A 509 -22.27 12.36 -24.50
C ASN A 509 -21.19 13.35 -24.06
N ALA A 510 -20.93 14.36 -24.90
CA ALA A 510 -20.00 15.45 -24.58
C ALA A 510 -20.42 16.25 -23.32
N ASP A 511 -21.73 16.43 -23.11
CA ASP A 511 -22.24 17.11 -21.91
C ASP A 511 -21.84 16.39 -20.62
N ASP A 512 -21.89 15.05 -20.61
CA ASP A 512 -21.49 14.27 -19.44
C ASP A 512 -19.97 14.32 -19.24
N PHE A 513 -19.18 14.35 -20.34
CA PHE A 513 -17.75 14.59 -20.27
C PHE A 513 -17.44 15.92 -19.58
N TRP A 514 -18.10 17.01 -19.99
CA TRP A 514 -17.90 18.33 -19.38
C TRP A 514 -18.41 18.42 -17.94
N LYS A 515 -19.45 17.68 -17.55
CA LYS A 515 -19.86 17.55 -16.14
C LYS A 515 -18.76 16.90 -15.30
N PHE A 516 -18.13 15.82 -15.79
CA PHE A 516 -17.00 15.19 -15.12
C PHE A 516 -15.78 16.12 -15.04
N VAL A 517 -15.48 16.87 -16.10
CA VAL A 517 -14.40 17.89 -16.09
C VAL A 517 -14.67 18.96 -15.03
N THR A 518 -15.89 19.52 -15.02
CA THR A 518 -16.29 20.60 -14.09
C THR A 518 -16.19 20.13 -12.64
N ALA A 519 -16.78 18.96 -12.33
CA ALA A 519 -16.68 18.37 -11.02
C ALA A 519 -15.22 18.06 -10.64
N GLY A 520 -14.42 17.57 -11.60
CA GLY A 520 -12.99 17.33 -11.40
C GLY A 520 -12.21 18.60 -11.07
N ARG A 521 -12.52 19.73 -11.70
CA ARG A 521 -11.93 21.05 -11.40
C ARG A 521 -12.31 21.53 -10.01
N GLU A 522 -13.61 21.47 -9.66
CA GLU A 522 -14.11 21.85 -8.34
C GLU A 522 -13.49 21.00 -7.23
N LEU A 523 -13.52 19.68 -7.37
CA LEU A 523 -12.90 18.74 -6.42
C LEU A 523 -11.38 18.93 -6.34
N GLY A 524 -10.72 19.10 -7.49
CA GLY A 524 -9.28 19.31 -7.56
C GLY A 524 -8.88 20.57 -6.80
N HIS A 525 -9.55 21.68 -7.06
CA HIS A 525 -9.33 22.95 -6.36
C HIS A 525 -9.59 22.82 -4.86
N LEU A 526 -10.72 22.23 -4.46
CA LEU A 526 -11.09 22.02 -3.06
C LEU A 526 -10.04 21.20 -2.31
N HIS A 527 -9.56 20.10 -2.91
CA HIS A 527 -8.64 19.19 -2.23
C HIS A 527 -7.19 19.68 -2.20
N VAL A 528 -6.70 20.39 -3.22
CA VAL A 528 -5.33 20.95 -3.19
C VAL A 528 -5.22 22.19 -2.32
N ASN A 529 -6.33 22.91 -2.10
CA ASN A 529 -6.42 24.12 -1.28
C ASN A 529 -7.24 23.90 0.00
N TYR A 530 -7.23 22.67 0.54
CA TYR A 530 -8.02 22.31 1.73
C TYR A 530 -7.72 23.16 2.98
N GLU A 531 -6.55 23.80 3.05
CA GLU A 531 -6.14 24.69 4.14
C GLU A 531 -6.66 26.12 3.96
N ASP A 532 -7.08 26.48 2.74
CA ASP A 532 -7.50 27.82 2.36
C ASP A 532 -9.03 27.98 2.34
N VAL A 533 -9.78 26.87 2.52
CA VAL A 533 -11.24 26.91 2.59
C VAL A 533 -11.72 27.59 3.87
N GLU A 534 -12.93 28.15 3.82
CA GLU A 534 -13.58 28.70 5.01
C GLU A 534 -13.85 27.60 6.06
N PRO A 535 -13.44 27.80 7.33
CA PRO A 535 -13.76 26.89 8.41
C PRO A 535 -15.27 26.71 8.58
N TYR A 536 -15.71 25.46 8.76
CA TYR A 536 -17.12 25.20 9.06
C TYR A 536 -17.52 25.87 10.40
N PRO A 537 -18.66 26.57 10.47
CA PRO A 537 -19.13 27.24 11.68
C PRO A 537 -19.65 26.21 12.70
N VAL A 538 -18.74 25.67 13.51
CA VAL A 538 -19.07 24.68 14.54
C VAL A 538 -19.67 25.31 15.80
N THR A 539 -20.48 24.54 16.53
CA THR A 539 -20.96 24.90 17.87
C THR A 539 -19.89 24.57 18.92
N PHE A 540 -19.48 25.55 19.70
CA PHE A 540 -18.58 25.34 20.84
C PHE A 540 -19.38 25.10 22.11
N LYS A 541 -19.33 23.87 22.64
CA LYS A 541 -19.87 23.54 23.96
C LYS A 541 -19.00 24.11 25.09
N LYS A 542 -17.69 24.24 24.84
CA LYS A 542 -16.70 24.79 25.77
C LYS A 542 -15.58 25.48 24.98
N GLY A 543 -15.09 26.60 25.51
CA GLY A 543 -13.88 27.27 25.01
C GLY A 543 -14.05 27.93 23.65
N ASN A 544 -15.19 28.61 23.43
CA ASN A 544 -15.43 29.37 22.20
C ASN A 544 -14.38 30.48 22.06
N PRO A 545 -13.52 30.46 21.02
CA PRO A 545 -12.48 31.47 20.84
C PRO A 545 -12.99 32.91 20.77
N LYS A 546 -14.22 33.14 20.29
CA LYS A 546 -14.81 34.48 20.18
C LYS A 546 -15.30 35.05 21.52
N GLN A 547 -15.45 34.20 22.53
CA GLN A 547 -16.02 34.56 23.84
C GLN A 547 -15.05 34.30 25.00
N THR A 548 -13.88 33.72 24.71
CA THR A 548 -12.88 33.38 25.71
C THR A 548 -11.73 34.38 25.61
N ASP A 549 -11.30 34.94 26.73
CA ASP A 549 -10.05 35.71 26.79
C ASP A 549 -8.85 34.76 26.73
N ILE A 550 -8.06 34.83 25.67
CA ILE A 550 -6.96 33.90 25.38
C ILE A 550 -5.63 34.64 25.59
N SER A 551 -5.12 34.60 26.83
CA SER A 551 -3.84 35.21 27.18
C SER A 551 -2.61 34.46 26.61
N ASN A 552 -2.72 33.14 26.40
CA ASN A 552 -1.68 32.32 25.79
C ASN A 552 -2.29 31.40 24.71
N PRO A 553 -2.26 31.83 23.43
CA PRO A 553 -2.81 31.04 22.33
C PRO A 553 -2.17 29.66 22.17
N GLU A 554 -0.84 29.56 22.27
CA GLU A 554 -0.15 28.26 22.15
C GLU A 554 -0.65 27.25 23.17
N LYS A 555 -0.78 27.66 24.45
CA LYS A 555 -1.29 26.79 25.51
C LYS A 555 -2.79 26.50 25.36
N PHE A 556 -3.57 27.48 24.92
CA PHE A 556 -5.02 27.33 24.77
C PHE A 556 -5.38 26.32 23.68
N TYR A 557 -4.72 26.41 22.52
CA TYR A 557 -4.95 25.55 21.37
C TYR A 557 -4.10 24.28 21.34
N TYR A 558 -3.16 24.11 22.26
CA TYR A 558 -2.32 22.90 22.31
C TYR A 558 -3.17 21.63 22.33
N VAL A 559 -2.95 20.73 21.38
CA VAL A 559 -3.64 19.44 21.27
C VAL A 559 -2.68 18.27 21.45
N THR A 560 -2.93 17.46 22.47
CA THR A 560 -2.25 16.16 22.64
C THR A 560 -2.89 15.11 21.76
N GLU A 561 -4.22 14.99 21.80
CA GLU A 561 -5.01 14.05 21.00
C GLU A 561 -6.49 14.48 21.02
N MET A 562 -7.13 14.55 19.86
CA MET A 562 -8.59 14.77 19.75
C MET A 562 -9.36 13.47 19.96
N LYS A 563 -10.49 13.53 20.67
CA LYS A 563 -11.31 12.34 20.98
C LYS A 563 -12.78 12.60 20.73
N PHE A 564 -13.49 11.58 20.28
CA PHE A 564 -14.96 11.60 20.31
C PHE A 564 -15.45 11.57 21.76
N ALA A 565 -16.57 12.24 22.02
CA ALA A 565 -17.31 12.02 23.26
C ALA A 565 -17.84 10.57 23.30
N LYS A 566 -18.22 10.11 24.51
CA LYS A 566 -18.83 8.80 24.71
C LYS A 566 -20.33 8.94 24.90
N ALA A 567 -21.09 8.11 24.19
CA ALA A 567 -22.50 7.84 24.45
C ALA A 567 -22.61 6.39 24.94
N GLY A 568 -22.51 6.17 26.26
CA GLY A 568 -22.40 4.84 26.83
C GLY A 568 -21.12 4.11 26.37
N LYS A 569 -21.29 2.98 25.67
CA LYS A 569 -20.18 2.20 25.10
C LYS A 569 -19.77 2.66 23.68
N GLU A 570 -20.59 3.50 23.04
CA GLU A 570 -20.37 3.95 21.67
C GLU A 570 -19.74 5.34 21.61
N LYS A 571 -19.17 5.66 20.45
CA LYS A 571 -18.57 6.98 20.18
C LYS A 571 -19.66 7.90 19.65
N ASP A 572 -19.86 9.02 20.33
CA ASP A 572 -20.69 10.11 19.79
C ASP A 572 -19.86 10.90 18.78
N LYS A 573 -20.17 10.73 17.49
CA LYS A 573 -19.50 11.43 16.39
C LYS A 573 -19.98 12.88 16.21
N SER A 574 -21.06 13.30 16.87
CA SER A 574 -21.51 14.69 16.83
C SER A 574 -20.68 15.61 17.73
N THR A 575 -19.92 15.04 18.68
CA THR A 575 -19.14 15.79 19.67
C THR A 575 -17.67 15.37 19.67
N VAL A 576 -16.78 16.34 19.48
CA VAL A 576 -15.32 16.16 19.56
C VAL A 576 -14.74 16.98 20.71
N ILE A 577 -14.04 16.28 21.60
CA ILE A 577 -13.19 16.86 22.63
C ILE A 577 -11.85 17.15 21.96
N TYR A 578 -11.58 18.43 21.69
CA TYR A 578 -10.34 18.88 21.07
C TYR A 578 -9.18 18.84 22.06
N ASN A 579 -9.36 19.47 23.24
CA ASN A 579 -8.46 19.40 24.39
C ASN A 579 -9.23 19.74 25.68
N ASN A 580 -8.54 20.03 26.79
CA ASN A 580 -9.18 20.38 28.06
C ASN A 580 -9.93 21.73 28.02
N ASN A 581 -9.60 22.60 27.08
CA ASN A 581 -10.17 23.95 26.95
C ASN A 581 -11.36 23.98 25.99
N ILE A 582 -11.28 23.21 24.89
CA ILE A 582 -12.20 23.32 23.74
C ILE A 582 -12.97 22.02 23.53
N THR A 583 -14.29 22.14 23.39
CA THR A 583 -15.18 21.02 23.00
C THR A 583 -16.16 21.50 21.94
N ILE A 584 -16.19 20.77 20.83
CA ILE A 584 -17.02 21.04 19.66
C ILE A 584 -18.19 20.06 19.67
N THR A 585 -19.40 20.53 19.38
CA THR A 585 -20.62 19.72 19.29
C THR A 585 -21.42 20.06 18.02
N ASP A 586 -22.52 19.35 17.80
CA ASP A 586 -23.38 19.47 16.61
C ASP A 586 -22.65 19.28 15.27
N ILE A 587 -21.62 18.43 15.24
CA ILE A 587 -20.89 18.12 14.01
C ILE A 587 -21.80 17.32 13.07
N PRO A 588 -22.03 17.77 11.81
CA PRO A 588 -22.86 17.05 10.86
C PRO A 588 -22.32 15.64 10.59
N LEU A 589 -23.13 14.61 10.85
CA LEU A 589 -22.71 13.21 10.64
C LEU A 589 -22.39 12.91 9.17
N GLU A 590 -22.97 13.67 8.24
CA GLU A 590 -22.66 13.58 6.82
C GLU A 590 -21.19 13.90 6.49
N ALA A 591 -20.52 14.75 7.28
CA ALA A 591 -19.11 15.07 7.08
C ALA A 591 -18.20 13.84 7.21
N TYR A 592 -18.65 12.77 7.88
CA TYR A 592 -17.90 11.52 7.99
C TYR A 592 -18.04 10.59 6.78
N LYS A 593 -18.91 10.92 5.80
CA LYS A 593 -19.13 10.09 4.60
C LYS A 593 -18.01 10.19 3.57
N TYR A 594 -17.26 11.30 3.57
CA TYR A 594 -16.10 11.41 2.69
C TYR A 594 -14.93 10.61 3.26
N ILE A 595 -14.63 9.49 2.59
CA ILE A 595 -13.67 8.48 3.04
C ILE A 595 -12.46 8.46 2.10
N VAL A 596 -11.27 8.50 2.68
CA VAL A 596 -9.99 8.29 1.98
C VAL A 596 -9.23 7.18 2.72
N ASN A 597 -8.79 6.13 2.00
CA ASN A 597 -8.15 4.93 2.57
C ASN A 597 -8.99 4.23 3.66
N GLY A 598 -10.31 4.14 3.47
CA GLY A 598 -11.20 3.47 4.43
C GLY A 598 -11.39 4.21 5.76
N LYS A 599 -10.92 5.47 5.88
CA LYS A 599 -11.11 6.32 7.05
C LYS A 599 -11.68 7.70 6.66
N PRO A 600 -12.65 8.24 7.42
CA PRO A 600 -13.17 9.58 7.18
C PRO A 600 -12.10 10.67 7.30
N THR A 601 -12.21 11.71 6.48
CA THR A 601 -11.29 12.86 6.46
C THR A 601 -11.12 13.52 7.83
N LEU A 602 -12.21 13.72 8.57
CA LEU A 602 -12.16 14.28 9.92
C LEU A 602 -11.33 13.42 10.87
N GLU A 603 -11.48 12.10 10.80
CA GLU A 603 -10.70 11.20 11.66
C GLU A 603 -9.22 11.14 11.22
N TRP A 604 -8.89 11.42 9.96
CA TRP A 604 -7.50 11.61 9.53
C TRP A 604 -6.88 12.80 10.24
N VAL A 605 -7.54 13.95 10.22
CA VAL A 605 -7.10 15.17 10.91
C VAL A 605 -6.96 14.91 12.41
N MET A 606 -8.00 14.37 13.07
CA MET A 606 -7.93 14.04 14.51
C MET A 606 -6.77 13.10 14.86
N GLY A 607 -6.52 12.10 14.01
CA GLY A 607 -5.47 11.11 14.25
C GLY A 607 -4.06 11.58 13.90
N ARG A 608 -3.90 12.77 13.31
CA ARG A 608 -2.62 13.32 12.86
C ARG A 608 -2.25 14.63 13.53
N GLN A 609 -3.24 15.46 13.85
CA GLN A 609 -3.11 16.64 14.71
C GLN A 609 -3.05 16.20 16.17
N CYS A 610 -1.90 15.65 16.56
CA CYS A 610 -1.65 15.06 17.87
C CYS A 610 -0.14 15.04 18.17
N VAL A 611 0.21 14.76 19.42
CA VAL A 611 1.59 14.52 19.84
C VAL A 611 1.83 13.01 19.85
N LYS A 612 2.82 12.55 19.08
CA LYS A 612 3.16 11.12 18.98
C LYS A 612 4.65 10.90 19.18
N THR A 613 4.98 9.94 20.03
CA THR A 613 6.35 9.47 20.20
C THR A 613 6.51 8.11 19.52
N ASP A 614 7.48 8.00 18.61
CA ASP A 614 7.86 6.71 18.08
C ASP A 614 8.57 5.90 19.18
N LYS A 615 8.03 4.73 19.52
CA LYS A 615 8.51 3.95 20.67
C LYS A 615 9.94 3.45 20.51
N LYS A 616 10.35 3.22 19.27
CA LYS A 616 11.63 2.61 18.90
C LYS A 616 12.76 3.63 18.97
N SER A 617 12.61 4.73 18.25
CA SER A 617 13.59 5.82 18.20
C SER A 617 13.49 6.78 19.39
N GLY A 618 12.34 6.88 20.06
CA GLY A 618 12.06 7.89 21.07
C GLY A 618 11.78 9.28 20.49
N ILE A 619 11.75 9.43 19.16
CA ILE A 619 11.52 10.72 18.50
C ILE A 619 10.07 11.15 18.69
N VAL A 620 9.89 12.38 19.17
CA VAL A 620 8.58 13.04 19.29
C VAL A 620 8.25 13.78 18.00
N ASN A 621 7.03 13.58 17.52
CA ASN A 621 6.42 14.36 16.46
C ASN A 621 5.21 15.08 17.06
N ASP A 622 5.35 16.39 17.25
CA ASP A 622 4.34 17.27 17.82
C ASP A 622 3.73 18.14 16.71
N ALA A 623 2.48 17.85 16.34
CA ALA A 623 1.76 18.59 15.30
C ALA A 623 1.57 20.08 15.62
N ASN A 624 1.54 20.46 16.91
CA ASN A 624 1.43 21.87 17.32
C ASN A 624 2.66 22.68 16.86
N ARG A 625 3.81 22.04 16.69
CA ARG A 625 5.01 22.71 16.16
C ARG A 625 4.84 23.11 14.70
N TYR A 626 4.09 22.37 13.90
CA TYR A 626 3.78 22.80 12.53
C TYR A 626 2.91 24.06 12.54
N ALA A 627 1.89 24.09 13.41
CA ALA A 627 1.00 25.23 13.60
C ALA A 627 1.78 26.51 13.96
N VAL A 628 2.73 26.41 14.89
CA VAL A 628 3.49 27.56 15.39
C VAL A 628 4.68 27.91 14.49
N GLU A 629 5.55 26.95 14.17
CA GLU A 629 6.80 27.20 13.44
C GLU A 629 6.59 27.44 11.94
N THR A 630 5.56 26.82 11.35
CA THR A 630 5.38 26.81 9.89
C THR A 630 4.19 27.66 9.45
N VAL A 631 3.05 27.53 10.11
CA VAL A 631 1.85 28.30 9.77
C VAL A 631 1.82 29.66 10.48
N GLY A 632 2.45 29.77 11.66
CA GLY A 632 2.38 30.98 12.49
C GLY A 632 1.02 31.19 13.16
N ASN A 633 0.19 30.15 13.25
CA ASN A 633 -1.14 30.21 13.85
C ASN A 633 -1.34 29.02 14.82
N PRO A 634 -1.30 29.23 16.15
CA PRO A 634 -1.56 28.17 17.13
C PRO A 634 -2.94 27.51 17.02
N ALA A 635 -3.95 28.22 16.48
CA ALA A 635 -5.30 27.69 16.26
C ALA A 635 -5.39 26.78 15.03
N TYR A 636 -4.33 26.68 14.22
CA TYR A 636 -4.32 25.90 12.97
C TYR A 636 -4.86 24.46 13.11
N PRO A 637 -4.55 23.65 14.14
CA PRO A 637 -5.10 22.30 14.23
C PRO A 637 -6.61 22.26 14.43
N LEU A 638 -7.17 23.25 15.14
CA LEU A 638 -8.62 23.43 15.31
C LEU A 638 -9.28 23.88 14.00
N GLU A 639 -8.72 24.91 13.37
CA GLU A 639 -9.21 25.42 12.09
C GLU A 639 -9.14 24.35 11.00
N LEU A 640 -8.06 23.57 10.94
CA LEU A 640 -7.92 22.46 10.01
C LEU A 640 -9.01 21.41 10.21
N PHE A 641 -9.39 21.13 11.46
CA PHE A 641 -10.52 20.23 11.74
C PHE A 641 -11.84 20.81 11.22
N GLN A 642 -12.10 22.11 11.41
CA GLN A 642 -13.29 22.77 10.89
C GLN A 642 -13.31 22.82 9.35
N LYS A 643 -12.17 23.12 8.72
CA LYS A 643 -11.97 23.11 7.27
C LYS A 643 -12.17 21.72 6.69
N ALA A 644 -11.74 20.68 7.39
CA ALA A 644 -11.99 19.29 6.99
C ALA A 644 -13.48 18.93 6.99
N ILE A 645 -14.31 19.55 7.85
CA ILE A 645 -15.78 19.42 7.78
C ILE A 645 -16.29 20.06 6.49
N THR A 646 -15.91 21.29 6.19
CA THR A 646 -16.28 22.00 4.95
C THR A 646 -15.90 21.19 3.72
N VAL A 647 -14.63 20.77 3.62
CA VAL A 647 -14.13 19.94 2.50
C VAL A 647 -14.97 18.69 2.36
N SER A 648 -15.24 17.97 3.44
CA SER A 648 -15.99 16.71 3.36
C SER A 648 -17.43 16.91 2.86
N LEU A 649 -18.12 17.96 3.33
CA LEU A 649 -19.49 18.26 2.92
C LEU A 649 -19.56 18.72 1.46
N GLU A 650 -18.70 19.64 1.05
CA GLU A 650 -18.67 20.13 -0.34
C GLU A 650 -18.23 19.03 -1.31
N THR A 651 -17.27 18.18 -0.95
CA THR A 651 -16.91 17.01 -1.75
C THR A 651 -18.10 16.09 -1.97
N MET A 652 -18.85 15.73 -0.91
CA MET A 652 -20.02 14.86 -1.07
C MET A 652 -21.14 15.52 -1.88
N LYS A 653 -21.30 16.83 -1.79
CA LYS A 653 -22.25 17.59 -2.61
C LYS A 653 -21.89 17.56 -4.09
N ILE A 654 -20.60 17.67 -4.44
CA ILE A 654 -20.14 17.55 -5.84
C ILE A 654 -20.30 16.11 -6.33
N VAL A 655 -19.86 15.11 -5.54
CA VAL A 655 -19.94 13.69 -5.90
C VAL A 655 -21.38 13.25 -6.18
N LYS A 656 -22.34 13.64 -5.35
CA LYS A 656 -23.77 13.32 -5.55
C LYS A 656 -24.38 13.94 -6.80
N LYS A 657 -23.77 14.99 -7.37
CA LYS A 657 -24.22 15.64 -8.61
C LYS A 657 -23.58 15.03 -9.86
N LEU A 658 -22.62 14.13 -9.72
CA LEU A 658 -22.00 13.47 -10.87
C LEU A 658 -23.06 12.66 -11.65
N PRO A 659 -22.99 12.67 -12.99
CA PRO A 659 -23.90 11.86 -13.80
C PRO A 659 -23.58 10.37 -13.64
N ASN A 660 -24.59 9.53 -13.92
CA ASN A 660 -24.38 8.08 -14.03
C ASN A 660 -23.42 7.76 -15.20
N LEU A 661 -22.67 6.67 -15.08
CA LEU A 661 -21.71 6.25 -16.09
C LEU A 661 -22.45 5.53 -17.24
N VAL A 662 -22.70 6.29 -18.31
CA VAL A 662 -23.16 5.78 -19.59
C VAL A 662 -22.00 5.83 -20.58
N LEU A 663 -21.61 4.68 -21.11
CA LEU A 663 -20.47 4.53 -22.03
C LEU A 663 -20.92 4.74 -23.49
N ARG A 664 -19.99 5.10 -24.39
CA ARG A 664 -20.26 5.05 -25.83
C ARG A 664 -20.46 3.61 -26.28
N GLU A 665 -21.22 3.41 -27.35
CA GLU A 665 -21.48 2.09 -27.95
C GLU A 665 -20.21 1.44 -28.53
N THR A 666 -19.16 2.23 -28.79
CA THR A 666 -17.87 1.79 -29.32
C THR A 666 -16.86 1.40 -28.24
N GLU A 667 -17.23 1.48 -26.96
CA GLU A 667 -16.37 1.17 -25.79
C GLU A 667 -16.58 -0.26 -25.27
#